data_AF-A0A077ZQ14-F1
#
_entry.id   AF-A0A077ZQ14-F1
#
_cell.length_a   1.000
_cell.length_b   1.000
_cell.length_c   1.000
_cell.angle_alpha   90.00
_cell.angle_beta   90.00
_cell.angle_gamma   90.00
#
_symmetry.space_group_name_H-M   'P 1'
#
loop_
_entity.id
_entity.type
_entity.pdbx_description
1 polymer ?
#
loop_
_entity_poly.entity_id
_entity_poly.type
_entity_poly.pdbx_seq_one_letter_code
_entity_poly.pdbx_strand_id
1 'polypeptide(L)'
;MAKKRPTKAKKKPAKKRQKMTPNQTAFAKQQQRIRRFIKSAEKRGYSFPANAVPERPARVTKRDIARITAIKPETLYEQATFIYEGSTFTGTEGRMIERSLAAQKGALHKREKDPRYHTKAGSPPAEATDVADRLGEVIDRIADTGYKINQGTAAYNAAQQEIDSWSGSPYWNDWFTQRRYEEVERMQRMIQSSIRTYGFGGAMKAIGTQAEDFARAVDIICYDSNQERIRVAFNTLAEILKGSALTAEEGADMDVLMDATVGYSPDWYDDDFETTVYKGQDHTEVWAAACVELFTEDVLLFHSIGEMWDYLKGMRENVICYFHNLKFDGSFWLSYFLVNLGYKQAFEQFGENDFVRMKNKEMPNNSVSYSISGMGQWYDITVKVNGQIIEFRDSLKLLPFSVSAIGKSFETKHKKLDMEYTGLRYAGCPITPEEQDYIKNDVLVVKEALEIMFTEGHKKLTIGSCCLAEYKKSIGKKAYATMFPDLYQMPLDKSFDAENAGQYVNRSYRGGWCYLARGKEQKLFHNGTTADVNSLYPSMMSSESLNKYPIGEPHFWSGDFIPDEAKRATAYYFVRFKTRFYIRPGKLPFIQLKNSMSYRANEMLETSDHYNKEDGKYYPVYYDLDGNLKPATVELTMTMTDFALFKEHYELVDFRILDGCWFDSAVGIFDQYIEKYKKIKMESKGAKRQLAKLFLNNLYGKMASSPNSDFKIAFTKEDKTIGFRTIRANDKTPGYIPVGSAITSYARNFTIRAAQANYYGPDKPGFIYADTDSIHCDLAPDQLKGIKVHNKNFCCWDLESTWDEGWFVRQKTYIEHVIAEELEPVEAPYYNVKCAGMPKQCKDLFLMTVNGFTDEEAQAHTEMEQAFLYTDKEHTQHRSLTVKDFTVGLAIPGKLLPKRIPGGVLLVDSVYEMR
;
A
#
# COMPACT_ATOMS: atom_id res chain seq x y z
N MET A 1 56.76 -50.85 -72.19
CA MET A 1 56.43 -49.45 -72.57
C MET A 1 55.63 -48.80 -71.44
N ALA A 2 56.28 -47.95 -70.65
CA ALA A 2 55.74 -47.41 -69.39
C ALA A 2 55.01 -46.07 -69.62
N LYS A 3 53.72 -46.00 -69.28
CA LYS A 3 52.92 -44.76 -69.30
C LYS A 3 53.19 -43.93 -68.03
N LYS A 4 53.88 -42.80 -68.20
CA LYS A 4 54.03 -41.73 -67.19
C LYS A 4 52.66 -41.08 -66.89
N ARG A 5 52.33 -40.96 -65.60
CA ARG A 5 51.18 -40.22 -65.06
C ARG A 5 51.36 -38.70 -65.23
N PRO A 6 50.31 -37.92 -65.54
CA PRO A 6 50.37 -36.47 -65.59
C PRO A 6 50.20 -35.82 -64.20
N THR A 7 50.76 -34.62 -64.10
CA THR A 7 51.02 -33.77 -62.93
C THR A 7 49.75 -33.26 -62.23
N LYS A 8 49.76 -33.26 -60.89
CA LYS A 8 48.71 -32.66 -60.03
C LYS A 8 48.80 -31.13 -60.05
N ALA A 9 47.70 -30.47 -60.40
CA ALA A 9 47.51 -29.03 -60.27
C ALA A 9 47.48 -28.57 -58.80
N LYS A 10 48.12 -27.41 -58.53
CA LYS A 10 48.22 -26.77 -57.21
C LYS A 10 46.84 -26.36 -56.66
N LYS A 11 46.48 -26.83 -55.45
CA LYS A 11 45.35 -26.35 -54.66
C LYS A 11 45.65 -24.93 -54.11
N LYS A 12 44.72 -23.98 -54.32
CA LYS A 12 44.67 -22.68 -53.62
C LYS A 12 44.47 -22.90 -52.10
N PRO A 13 45.06 -22.08 -51.23
CA PRO A 13 44.87 -22.20 -49.78
C PRO A 13 43.45 -21.79 -49.38
N ALA A 14 42.81 -22.59 -48.52
CA ALA A 14 41.50 -22.28 -47.95
C ALA A 14 41.59 -21.08 -46.97
N LYS A 15 40.75 -20.06 -47.17
CA LYS A 15 40.55 -18.97 -46.19
C LYS A 15 40.06 -19.56 -44.87
N LYS A 16 40.86 -19.50 -43.80
CA LYS A 16 40.43 -19.80 -42.43
C LYS A 16 39.23 -18.89 -42.09
N ARG A 17 38.04 -19.47 -41.82
CA ARG A 17 36.90 -18.77 -41.22
C ARG A 17 37.34 -18.23 -39.85
N GLN A 18 37.39 -16.90 -39.72
CA GLN A 18 37.69 -16.24 -38.45
C GLN A 18 36.57 -16.59 -37.45
N LYS A 19 36.91 -17.21 -36.30
CA LYS A 19 35.94 -17.50 -35.24
C LYS A 19 35.34 -16.18 -34.72
N MET A 20 34.01 -16.09 -34.64
CA MET A 20 33.33 -14.94 -34.05
C MET A 20 33.71 -14.84 -32.57
N THR A 21 33.87 -13.62 -32.06
CA THR A 21 34.09 -13.40 -30.62
C THR A 21 32.82 -13.81 -29.84
N PRO A 22 32.91 -14.10 -28.52
CA PRO A 22 31.73 -14.38 -27.70
C PRO A 22 30.66 -13.28 -27.81
N ASN A 23 31.07 -12.01 -27.81
CA ASN A 23 30.17 -10.87 -27.99
C ASN A 23 29.49 -10.88 -29.37
N GLN A 24 30.25 -11.11 -30.44
CA GLN A 24 29.68 -11.22 -31.79
C GLN A 24 28.69 -12.38 -31.90
N THR A 25 28.97 -13.50 -31.23
CA THR A 25 28.08 -14.69 -31.18
C THR A 25 26.78 -14.37 -30.43
N ALA A 26 26.89 -13.69 -29.29
CA ALA A 26 25.73 -13.25 -28.50
C ALA A 26 24.83 -12.26 -29.29
N PHE A 27 25.42 -11.27 -29.95
CA PHE A 27 24.68 -10.32 -30.78
C PHE A 27 24.00 -11.00 -31.97
N ALA A 28 24.68 -11.93 -32.64
CA ALA A 28 24.10 -12.71 -33.74
C ALA A 28 22.92 -13.59 -33.28
N LYS A 29 22.98 -14.16 -32.07
CA LYS A 29 21.86 -14.91 -31.46
C LYS A 29 20.63 -14.03 -31.28
N GLN A 30 20.80 -12.79 -30.81
CA GLN A 30 19.69 -11.85 -30.64
C GLN A 30 19.15 -11.33 -31.99
N GLN A 31 20.00 -11.06 -32.98
CA GLN A 31 19.53 -10.77 -34.36
C GLN A 31 18.69 -11.93 -34.91
N GLN A 32 19.08 -13.18 -34.68
CA GLN A 32 18.33 -14.35 -35.12
C GLN A 32 16.99 -14.49 -34.39
N ARG A 33 16.92 -14.14 -33.10
CA ARG A 33 15.66 -14.06 -32.32
C ARG A 33 14.66 -13.10 -32.98
N ILE A 34 15.10 -11.88 -33.30
CA ILE A 34 14.27 -10.84 -33.91
C ILE A 34 13.82 -11.26 -35.32
N ARG A 35 14.73 -11.79 -36.16
CA ARG A 35 14.38 -12.31 -37.50
C ARG A 35 13.35 -13.44 -37.47
N ARG A 36 13.43 -14.34 -36.49
CA ARG A 36 12.44 -15.41 -36.31
C ARG A 36 11.06 -14.85 -35.92
N PHE A 37 11.06 -13.84 -35.05
CA PHE A 37 9.82 -13.15 -34.67
C PHE A 37 9.17 -12.45 -35.86
N ILE A 38 9.92 -11.61 -36.59
CA ILE A 38 9.44 -10.89 -37.79
C ILE A 38 8.87 -11.87 -38.81
N LYS A 39 9.59 -12.94 -39.15
CA LYS A 39 9.11 -13.96 -40.10
C LYS A 39 7.81 -14.65 -39.66
N SER A 40 7.58 -14.79 -38.36
CA SER A 40 6.35 -15.35 -37.80
C SER A 40 5.19 -14.36 -37.83
N ALA A 41 5.49 -13.07 -37.65
CA ALA A 41 4.52 -11.98 -37.76
C ALA A 41 4.15 -11.67 -39.21
N GLU A 42 5.09 -11.70 -40.14
CA GLU A 42 4.81 -11.51 -41.58
C GLU A 42 3.81 -12.54 -42.12
N LYS A 43 3.89 -13.79 -41.66
CA LYS A 43 2.90 -14.84 -41.98
C LYS A 43 1.48 -14.54 -41.49
N ARG A 44 1.32 -13.62 -40.55
CA ARG A 44 0.03 -13.22 -39.97
C ARG A 44 -0.49 -11.91 -40.54
N GLY A 45 0.17 -11.32 -41.54
CA GLY A 45 -0.25 -10.08 -42.19
C GLY A 45 0.49 -8.82 -41.73
N TYR A 46 1.54 -8.97 -40.91
CA TYR A 46 2.36 -7.83 -40.49
C TYR A 46 3.47 -7.51 -41.51
N SER A 47 3.83 -6.25 -41.64
CA SER A 47 5.00 -5.78 -42.40
C SER A 47 5.84 -4.89 -41.51
N PHE A 48 7.16 -5.10 -41.49
CA PHE A 48 8.10 -4.38 -40.62
C PHE A 48 9.07 -3.55 -41.47
N PRO A 49 9.52 -2.39 -40.98
CA PRO A 49 10.50 -1.58 -41.70
C PRO A 49 11.85 -2.31 -41.78
N ALA A 50 12.64 -2.02 -42.82
CA ALA A 50 13.90 -2.72 -43.10
C ALA A 50 14.93 -2.64 -41.95
N ASN A 51 14.86 -1.59 -41.12
CA ASN A 51 15.71 -1.38 -39.95
C ASN A 51 15.21 -2.05 -38.65
N ALA A 52 14.08 -2.78 -38.68
CA ALA A 52 13.54 -3.49 -37.51
C ALA A 52 14.50 -4.55 -36.94
N VAL A 53 15.46 -5.02 -37.73
CA VAL A 53 16.59 -5.84 -37.27
C VAL A 53 17.85 -4.96 -37.23
N PRO A 54 18.35 -4.57 -36.03
CA PRO A 54 19.54 -3.73 -35.93
C PRO A 54 20.74 -4.37 -36.64
N GLU A 55 21.46 -3.58 -37.44
CA GLU A 55 22.70 -4.04 -38.07
C GLU A 55 23.80 -4.30 -37.03
N ARG A 56 24.74 -5.20 -37.36
CA ARG A 56 25.83 -5.55 -36.45
C ARG A 56 26.89 -4.44 -36.49
N PRO A 57 27.19 -3.76 -35.36
CA PRO A 57 28.24 -2.75 -35.33
C PRO A 57 29.62 -3.36 -35.61
N ALA A 58 30.55 -2.56 -36.14
CA ALA A 58 31.90 -3.02 -36.51
C ALA A 58 32.63 -3.68 -35.34
N ARG A 59 32.46 -3.15 -34.11
CA ARG A 59 32.91 -3.74 -32.85
C ARG A 59 31.70 -3.94 -31.93
N VAL A 60 31.39 -5.18 -31.58
CA VAL A 60 30.25 -5.52 -30.71
C VAL A 60 30.64 -5.38 -29.24
N THR A 61 30.03 -4.43 -28.54
CA THR A 61 30.19 -4.17 -27.11
C THR A 61 29.12 -4.88 -26.27
N LYS A 62 29.28 -4.92 -24.94
CA LYS A 62 28.23 -5.40 -24.03
C LYS A 62 26.99 -4.50 -24.08
N ARG A 63 27.14 -3.18 -24.28
CA ARG A 63 26.03 -2.23 -24.47
C ARG A 63 25.23 -2.55 -25.73
N ASP A 64 25.88 -2.91 -26.83
CA ASP A 64 25.19 -3.32 -28.06
C ASP A 64 24.35 -4.58 -27.86
N ILE A 65 24.87 -5.55 -27.11
CA ILE A 65 24.17 -6.79 -26.76
C ILE A 65 22.96 -6.48 -25.87
N ALA A 66 23.11 -5.59 -24.88
CA ALA A 66 22.00 -5.16 -24.03
C ALA A 66 20.90 -4.47 -24.86
N ARG A 67 21.27 -3.53 -25.75
CA ARG A 67 20.35 -2.80 -26.62
C ARG A 67 19.53 -3.73 -27.52
N ILE A 68 20.16 -4.69 -28.21
CA ILE A 68 19.42 -5.64 -29.05
C ILE A 68 18.61 -6.64 -28.22
N THR A 69 19.07 -6.99 -27.01
CA THR A 69 18.35 -7.87 -26.09
C THR A 69 17.06 -7.21 -25.60
N ALA A 70 17.07 -5.89 -25.40
CA ALA A 70 15.93 -5.10 -24.96
C ALA A 70 14.78 -4.96 -25.99
N ILE A 71 15.01 -5.28 -27.28
CA ILE A 71 13.95 -5.24 -28.30
C ILE A 71 12.97 -6.40 -28.11
N LYS A 72 11.79 -6.12 -27.56
CA LYS A 72 10.72 -7.10 -27.27
C LYS A 72 9.72 -7.18 -28.43
N PRO A 73 8.88 -8.23 -28.49
CA PRO A 73 7.77 -8.32 -29.46
C PRO A 73 6.90 -7.07 -29.57
N GLU A 74 6.61 -6.42 -28.45
CA GLU A 74 5.75 -5.23 -28.35
C GLU A 74 6.36 -4.06 -29.12
N THR A 75 7.65 -3.76 -28.89
CA THR A 75 8.35 -2.69 -29.60
C THR A 75 8.52 -2.96 -31.09
N LEU A 76 8.52 -4.24 -31.50
CA LEU A 76 8.51 -4.59 -32.93
C LEU A 76 7.13 -4.33 -33.57
N TYR A 77 6.02 -4.62 -32.87
CA TYR A 77 4.67 -4.34 -33.41
C TYR A 77 4.37 -2.84 -33.51
N GLU A 78 4.91 -2.02 -32.61
CA GLU A 78 4.79 -0.55 -32.69
C GLU A 78 5.34 0.03 -34.00
N GLN A 79 6.34 -0.64 -34.59
CA GLN A 79 6.94 -0.25 -35.86
C GLN A 79 6.31 -0.94 -37.07
N ALA A 80 5.38 -1.88 -36.87
CA ALA A 80 4.80 -2.67 -37.94
C ALA A 80 3.53 -2.04 -38.52
N THR A 81 3.21 -2.41 -39.76
CA THR A 81 1.87 -2.25 -40.36
C THR A 81 1.20 -3.62 -40.44
N PHE A 82 -0.12 -3.68 -40.36
CA PHE A 82 -0.91 -4.90 -40.40
C PHE A 82 -1.99 -4.79 -41.48
N ILE A 83 -2.02 -5.73 -42.41
CA ILE A 83 -3.04 -5.74 -43.48
C ILE A 83 -4.04 -6.84 -43.17
N TYR A 84 -5.32 -6.48 -43.06
CA TYR A 84 -6.42 -7.40 -42.85
C TYR A 84 -7.61 -7.00 -43.72
N GLU A 85 -8.11 -7.95 -44.52
CA GLU A 85 -9.25 -7.76 -45.45
C GLU A 85 -9.13 -6.51 -46.36
N GLY A 86 -7.91 -6.22 -46.83
CA GLY A 86 -7.64 -5.09 -47.73
C GLY A 86 -7.41 -3.75 -47.02
N SER A 87 -7.76 -3.65 -45.74
CA SER A 87 -7.50 -2.47 -44.91
C SER A 87 -6.12 -2.56 -44.25
N THR A 88 -5.43 -1.42 -44.16
CA THR A 88 -4.14 -1.30 -43.49
C THR A 88 -4.33 -0.67 -42.12
N PHE A 89 -3.82 -1.33 -41.09
CA PHE A 89 -3.85 -0.93 -39.70
C PHE A 89 -2.41 -0.77 -39.20
N THR A 90 -2.21 -0.10 -38.07
CA THR A 90 -0.94 -0.14 -37.34
C THR A 90 -0.72 -1.55 -36.76
N GLY A 91 0.52 -1.91 -36.45
CA GLY A 91 0.81 -3.23 -35.88
C GLY A 91 0.19 -3.43 -34.49
N THR A 92 0.03 -2.36 -33.70
CA THR A 92 -0.68 -2.39 -32.42
C THR A 92 -2.18 -2.66 -32.61
N GLU A 93 -2.84 -1.97 -33.56
CA GLU A 93 -4.23 -2.25 -33.94
C GLU A 93 -4.40 -3.68 -34.48
N GLY A 94 -3.48 -4.13 -35.32
CA GLY A 94 -3.46 -5.51 -35.81
C GLY A 94 -3.43 -6.54 -34.68
N ARG A 95 -2.71 -6.25 -33.58
CA ARG A 95 -2.71 -7.11 -32.39
C ARG A 95 -4.03 -7.10 -31.65
N MET A 96 -4.74 -5.98 -31.65
CA MET A 96 -6.10 -5.91 -31.10
C MET A 96 -7.06 -6.74 -31.96
N ILE A 97 -6.96 -6.65 -33.28
CA ILE A 97 -7.72 -7.46 -34.24
C ILE A 97 -7.43 -8.95 -34.03
N GLU A 98 -6.15 -9.36 -33.99
CA GLU A 98 -5.78 -10.76 -33.73
C GLU A 98 -6.31 -11.28 -32.38
N ARG A 99 -6.21 -10.48 -31.31
CA ARG A 99 -6.71 -10.88 -29.99
C ARG A 99 -8.23 -11.03 -30.01
N SER A 100 -8.94 -10.14 -30.70
CA SER A 100 -10.39 -10.22 -30.89
C SER A 100 -10.77 -11.48 -31.67
N LEU A 101 -10.12 -11.74 -32.81
CA LEU A 101 -10.33 -12.94 -33.62
C LEU A 101 -10.02 -14.23 -32.83
N ALA A 102 -8.94 -14.24 -32.02
CA ALA A 102 -8.58 -15.37 -31.18
C ALA A 102 -9.61 -15.59 -30.04
N ALA A 103 -10.08 -14.51 -29.40
CA ALA A 103 -11.12 -14.58 -28.38
C ALA A 103 -12.44 -15.10 -28.96
N GLN A 104 -12.83 -14.66 -30.16
CA GLN A 104 -13.99 -15.19 -30.87
C GLN A 104 -13.82 -16.66 -31.21
N LYS A 105 -12.67 -17.08 -31.75
CA LYS A 105 -12.40 -18.50 -32.07
C LYS A 105 -12.40 -19.37 -30.82
N GLY A 106 -11.94 -18.84 -29.68
CA GLY A 106 -12.01 -19.48 -28.37
C GLY A 106 -13.44 -19.55 -27.81
N ALA A 107 -14.24 -18.50 -28.00
CA ALA A 107 -15.66 -18.48 -27.64
C ALA A 107 -16.48 -19.45 -28.49
N LEU A 108 -16.20 -19.53 -29.79
CA LEU A 108 -16.80 -20.50 -30.71
C LEU A 108 -16.47 -21.93 -30.29
N HIS A 109 -15.19 -22.23 -30.02
CA HIS A 109 -14.78 -23.54 -29.49
C HIS A 109 -15.40 -23.88 -28.13
N LYS A 110 -15.59 -22.89 -27.25
CA LYS A 110 -16.29 -23.09 -25.97
C LYS A 110 -17.77 -23.37 -26.19
N ARG A 111 -18.43 -22.68 -27.13
CA ARG A 111 -19.84 -22.91 -27.50
C ARG A 111 -20.05 -24.25 -28.20
N GLU A 112 -19.13 -24.66 -29.09
CA GLU A 112 -19.16 -25.98 -29.72
C GLU A 112 -18.98 -27.14 -28.72
N LYS A 113 -18.30 -26.89 -27.59
CA LYS A 113 -18.13 -27.88 -26.51
C LYS A 113 -19.18 -27.78 -25.40
N ASP A 114 -19.99 -26.73 -25.37
CA ASP A 114 -21.03 -26.55 -24.37
C ASP A 114 -22.31 -27.26 -24.83
N PRO A 115 -22.75 -28.33 -24.14
CA PRO A 115 -23.89 -29.14 -24.57
C PRO A 115 -25.19 -28.35 -24.73
N ARG A 116 -25.28 -27.18 -24.09
CA ARG A 116 -26.47 -26.31 -24.14
C ARG A 116 -26.70 -25.67 -25.50
N TYR A 117 -25.68 -25.61 -26.36
CA TYR A 117 -25.78 -25.02 -27.70
C TYR A 117 -25.86 -26.06 -28.82
N HIS A 118 -25.95 -27.36 -28.50
CA HIS A 118 -26.17 -28.41 -29.50
C HIS A 118 -27.63 -28.41 -29.98
N THR A 119 -27.95 -27.57 -30.95
CA THR A 119 -29.09 -27.81 -31.86
C THR A 119 -28.60 -28.71 -32.99
N LYS A 120 -29.38 -29.75 -33.31
CA LYS A 120 -29.21 -30.75 -34.39
C LYS A 120 -28.02 -30.56 -35.34
N ALA A 121 -27.25 -31.63 -35.51
CA ALA A 121 -26.17 -31.72 -36.49
C ALA A 121 -26.59 -31.15 -37.87
N GLY A 122 -25.82 -30.16 -38.36
CA GLY A 122 -25.93 -29.65 -39.73
C GLY A 122 -26.59 -28.27 -39.90
N SER A 123 -27.01 -27.58 -38.83
CA SER A 123 -27.54 -26.22 -38.95
C SER A 123 -26.72 -25.25 -38.09
N PRO A 124 -26.13 -24.17 -38.66
CA PRO A 124 -25.57 -23.09 -37.86
C PRO A 124 -26.67 -22.52 -36.96
N PRO A 125 -26.35 -22.05 -35.73
CA PRO A 125 -27.31 -21.31 -34.93
C PRO A 125 -27.83 -20.13 -35.76
N ALA A 126 -29.14 -19.88 -35.76
CA ALA A 126 -29.73 -18.73 -36.47
C ALA A 126 -29.16 -17.37 -36.01
N GLU A 127 -28.47 -17.31 -34.86
CA GLU A 127 -27.71 -16.15 -34.38
C GLU A 127 -26.31 -16.00 -35.01
N ALA A 128 -25.86 -16.92 -35.89
CA ALA A 128 -24.55 -16.82 -36.52
C ALA A 128 -24.41 -15.59 -37.44
N THR A 129 -25.51 -15.03 -37.92
CA THR A 129 -25.54 -13.76 -38.66
C THR A 129 -25.37 -12.53 -37.75
N ASP A 130 -25.91 -12.54 -36.53
CA ASP A 130 -25.75 -11.44 -35.54
C ASP A 130 -24.26 -11.26 -35.14
N VAL A 131 -23.47 -12.34 -35.18
CA VAL A 131 -22.04 -12.26 -34.86
C VAL A 131 -21.24 -11.52 -35.93
N ALA A 132 -21.60 -11.65 -37.21
CA ALA A 132 -20.94 -10.95 -38.30
C ALA A 132 -21.28 -9.45 -38.28
N ASP A 133 -22.55 -9.11 -38.04
CA ASP A 133 -22.99 -7.72 -37.91
C ASP A 133 -22.33 -7.04 -36.71
N ARG A 134 -22.24 -7.72 -35.55
CA ARG A 134 -21.49 -7.21 -34.38
C ARG A 134 -19.99 -7.07 -34.65
N LEU A 135 -19.40 -7.93 -35.48
CA LEU A 135 -18.00 -7.78 -35.89
C LEU A 135 -17.84 -6.56 -36.81
N GLY A 136 -18.77 -6.37 -37.75
CA GLY A 136 -18.86 -5.16 -38.58
C GLY A 136 -18.94 -3.90 -37.72
N GLU A 137 -19.87 -3.85 -36.75
CA GLU A 137 -19.99 -2.71 -35.82
C GLU A 137 -18.72 -2.46 -34.99
N VAL A 138 -18.04 -3.52 -34.53
CA VAL A 138 -16.78 -3.39 -33.79
C VAL A 138 -15.65 -2.90 -34.69
N ILE A 139 -15.55 -3.42 -35.92
CA ILE A 139 -14.57 -2.96 -36.91
C ILE A 139 -14.84 -1.50 -37.26
N ASP A 140 -16.09 -1.13 -37.52
CA ASP A 140 -16.50 0.24 -37.84
C ASP A 140 -16.23 1.18 -36.66
N ARG A 141 -16.47 0.77 -35.41
CA ARG A 141 -16.12 1.59 -34.23
C ARG A 141 -14.61 1.73 -34.02
N ILE A 142 -13.83 0.69 -34.30
CA ILE A 142 -12.37 0.75 -34.24
C ILE A 142 -11.85 1.67 -35.34
N ALA A 143 -12.37 1.53 -36.56
CA ALA A 143 -12.02 2.37 -37.70
C ALA A 143 -12.41 3.85 -37.46
N ASP A 144 -13.62 4.12 -36.95
CA ASP A 144 -14.07 5.47 -36.58
C ASP A 144 -13.21 6.06 -35.46
N THR A 145 -12.87 5.26 -34.44
CA THR A 145 -11.99 5.72 -33.36
C THR A 145 -10.59 6.02 -33.87
N GLY A 146 -10.00 5.16 -34.71
CA GLY A 146 -8.69 5.39 -35.33
C GLY A 146 -8.70 6.59 -36.27
N TYR A 147 -9.76 6.76 -37.06
CA TYR A 147 -9.97 7.91 -37.93
C TYR A 147 -10.04 9.22 -37.13
N LYS A 148 -10.82 9.26 -36.04
CA LYS A 148 -10.90 10.41 -35.13
C LYS A 148 -9.55 10.69 -34.47
N ILE A 149 -8.84 9.67 -33.98
CA ILE A 149 -7.50 9.87 -33.42
C ILE A 149 -6.55 10.46 -34.46
N ASN A 150 -6.58 9.98 -35.71
CA ASN A 150 -5.74 10.51 -36.79
C ASN A 150 -6.11 11.96 -37.15
N GLN A 151 -7.40 12.28 -37.28
CA GLN A 151 -7.86 13.66 -37.50
C GLN A 151 -7.44 14.58 -36.35
N GLY A 152 -7.63 14.12 -35.11
CA GLY A 152 -7.25 14.88 -33.93
C GLY A 152 -5.75 15.07 -33.79
N THR A 153 -4.97 14.05 -34.15
CA THR A 153 -3.50 14.13 -34.21
C THR A 153 -3.06 15.13 -35.27
N ALA A 154 -3.69 15.14 -36.45
CA ALA A 154 -3.40 16.11 -37.50
C ALA A 154 -3.74 17.55 -37.06
N ALA A 155 -4.92 17.75 -36.45
CA ALA A 155 -5.35 19.05 -35.95
C ALA A 155 -4.46 19.54 -34.79
N TYR A 156 -4.10 18.66 -33.86
CA TYR A 156 -3.16 18.95 -32.77
C TYR A 156 -1.77 19.31 -33.29
N ASN A 157 -1.22 18.55 -34.25
CA ASN A 157 0.09 18.85 -34.82
C ASN A 157 0.10 20.19 -35.57
N ALA A 158 -0.98 20.51 -36.29
CA ALA A 158 -1.12 21.81 -36.95
C ALA A 158 -1.20 22.95 -35.92
N ALA A 159 -2.00 22.79 -34.86
CA ALA A 159 -2.09 23.76 -33.78
C ALA A 159 -0.74 23.93 -33.05
N GLN A 160 -0.03 22.83 -32.77
CA GLN A 160 1.29 22.90 -32.13
C GLN A 160 2.30 23.62 -33.02
N GLN A 161 2.32 23.34 -34.32
CA GLN A 161 3.17 24.05 -35.27
C GLN A 161 2.85 25.56 -35.33
N GLU A 162 1.56 25.91 -35.32
CA GLU A 162 1.10 27.29 -35.28
C GLU A 162 1.57 28.00 -34.00
N ILE A 163 1.34 27.38 -32.85
CA ILE A 163 1.73 27.92 -31.53
C ILE A 163 3.26 28.04 -31.41
N ASP A 164 4.02 27.03 -31.84
CA ASP A 164 5.49 27.05 -31.78
C ASP A 164 6.10 28.13 -32.70
N SER A 165 5.41 28.47 -33.78
CA SER A 165 5.80 29.53 -34.72
C SER A 165 5.23 30.91 -34.36
N TRP A 166 4.41 30.99 -33.31
CA TRP A 166 3.66 32.18 -32.96
C TRP A 166 4.56 33.28 -32.41
N SER A 167 4.52 34.46 -33.05
CA SER A 167 5.36 35.62 -32.73
C SER A 167 4.57 36.92 -32.53
N GLY A 168 3.25 36.82 -32.34
CA GLY A 168 2.35 37.96 -32.30
C GLY A 168 2.06 38.57 -33.67
N SER A 169 1.14 39.53 -33.71
CA SER A 169 0.89 40.33 -34.91
C SER A 169 1.81 41.56 -34.93
N PRO A 170 2.42 41.92 -36.07
CA PRO A 170 3.21 43.15 -36.18
C PRO A 170 2.41 44.45 -35.94
N TYR A 171 1.07 44.37 -35.87
CA TYR A 171 0.18 45.51 -35.59
C TYR A 171 -0.16 45.66 -34.11
N TRP A 172 0.31 44.77 -33.24
CA TRP A 172 0.02 44.82 -31.82
C TRP A 172 1.11 45.54 -31.03
N ASN A 173 0.70 46.28 -30.00
CA ASN A 173 1.63 46.85 -29.03
C ASN A 173 2.12 45.77 -28.05
N ASP A 174 3.23 46.03 -27.36
CA ASP A 174 3.86 45.07 -26.44
C ASP A 174 2.90 44.56 -25.36
N TRP A 175 2.02 45.41 -24.84
CA TRP A 175 1.02 45.01 -23.86
C TRP A 175 0.05 43.97 -24.41
N PHE A 176 -0.47 44.19 -25.63
CA PHE A 176 -1.41 43.27 -26.27
C PHE A 176 -0.73 41.96 -26.65
N THR A 177 0.52 42.03 -27.13
CA THR A 177 1.35 40.85 -27.42
C THR A 177 1.61 40.02 -26.16
N GLN A 178 1.97 40.66 -25.04
CA GLN A 178 2.21 39.98 -23.76
C GLN A 178 0.93 39.31 -23.23
N ARG A 179 -0.20 40.02 -23.23
CA ARG A 179 -1.49 39.46 -22.83
C ARG A 179 -1.88 38.26 -23.71
N ARG A 180 -1.57 38.32 -25.01
CA ARG A 180 -1.80 37.21 -25.91
C ARG A 180 -0.90 36.01 -25.63
N TYR A 181 0.37 36.23 -25.31
CA TYR A 181 1.27 35.16 -24.87
C TYR A 181 0.68 34.39 -23.68
N GLU A 182 0.09 35.09 -22.71
CA GLU A 182 -0.58 34.46 -21.56
C GLU A 182 -1.79 33.61 -21.98
N GLU A 183 -2.59 34.10 -22.94
CA GLU A 183 -3.75 33.37 -23.48
C GLU A 183 -3.32 32.13 -24.28
N VAL A 184 -2.29 32.24 -25.13
CA VAL A 184 -1.74 31.11 -25.89
C VAL A 184 -1.15 30.04 -24.96
N GLU A 185 -0.39 30.45 -23.93
CA GLU A 185 0.08 29.52 -22.88
C GLU A 185 -1.08 28.84 -22.13
N ARG A 186 -2.16 29.58 -21.82
CA ARG A 186 -3.35 29.02 -21.17
C ARG A 186 -3.98 27.92 -22.03
N MET A 187 -4.13 28.16 -23.33
CA MET A 187 -4.62 27.16 -24.28
C MET A 187 -3.71 25.92 -24.32
N GLN A 188 -2.39 26.10 -24.41
CA GLN A 188 -1.44 24.98 -24.36
C GLN A 188 -1.59 24.16 -23.07
N ARG A 189 -1.72 24.82 -21.92
CA ARG A 189 -1.94 24.13 -20.63
C ARG A 189 -3.23 23.31 -20.61
N MET A 190 -4.32 23.81 -21.19
CA MET A 190 -5.57 23.05 -21.31
C MET A 190 -5.38 21.79 -22.16
N ILE A 191 -4.73 21.91 -23.33
CA ILE A 191 -4.47 20.78 -24.23
C ILE A 191 -3.58 19.73 -23.53
N GLN A 192 -2.48 20.16 -22.91
CA GLN A 192 -1.57 19.26 -22.17
C GLN A 192 -2.24 18.62 -20.96
N SER A 193 -3.12 19.34 -20.25
CA SER A 193 -3.90 18.77 -19.14
C SER A 193 -4.88 17.71 -19.61
N SER A 194 -5.53 17.91 -20.77
CA SER A 194 -6.37 16.87 -21.38
C SER A 194 -5.57 15.62 -21.75
N ILE A 195 -4.37 15.80 -22.32
CA ILE A 195 -3.45 14.69 -22.62
C ILE A 195 -3.03 13.96 -21.33
N ARG A 196 -2.70 14.68 -20.25
CA ARG A 196 -2.35 14.10 -18.95
C ARG A 196 -3.53 13.35 -18.30
N THR A 197 -4.73 13.89 -18.43
CA THR A 197 -5.94 13.35 -17.78
C THR A 197 -6.48 12.12 -18.51
N TYR A 198 -6.54 12.17 -19.84
CA TYR A 198 -7.21 11.14 -20.66
C TYR A 198 -6.24 10.27 -21.49
N GLY A 199 -4.93 10.57 -21.44
CA GLY A 199 -3.92 10.00 -22.31
C GLY A 199 -3.95 10.61 -23.72
N PHE A 200 -2.83 10.58 -24.44
CA PHE A 200 -2.72 11.17 -25.78
C PHE A 200 -3.81 10.67 -26.73
N GLY A 201 -4.06 9.36 -26.78
CA GLY A 201 -5.12 8.80 -27.63
C GLY A 201 -6.54 9.23 -27.24
N GLY A 202 -6.81 9.42 -25.94
CA GLY A 202 -8.09 9.93 -25.45
C GLY A 202 -8.30 11.40 -25.85
N ALA A 203 -7.27 12.23 -25.65
CA ALA A 203 -7.29 13.64 -26.03
C ALA A 203 -7.41 13.82 -27.56
N MET A 204 -6.63 13.08 -28.36
CA MET A 204 -6.72 13.14 -29.83
C MET A 204 -8.06 12.65 -30.35
N LYS A 205 -8.66 11.63 -29.72
CA LYS A 205 -10.03 11.21 -30.08
C LYS A 205 -11.04 12.35 -29.82
N ALA A 206 -10.90 13.04 -28.69
CA ALA A 206 -11.77 14.15 -28.34
C ALA A 206 -11.62 15.33 -29.32
N ILE A 207 -10.38 15.76 -29.59
CA ILE A 207 -10.04 16.78 -30.59
C ILE A 207 -10.56 16.38 -31.98
N GLY A 208 -10.29 15.15 -32.40
CA GLY A 208 -10.67 14.65 -33.72
C GLY A 208 -12.16 14.45 -33.93
N THR A 209 -12.96 14.45 -32.86
CA THR A 209 -14.43 14.45 -32.98
C THR A 209 -14.94 15.81 -33.45
N GLN A 210 -14.21 16.90 -33.18
CA GLN A 210 -14.56 18.28 -33.53
C GLN A 210 -13.34 19.03 -34.06
N ALA A 211 -12.60 18.43 -35.00
CA ALA A 211 -11.29 18.91 -35.44
C ALA A 211 -11.32 20.34 -36.03
N GLU A 212 -12.38 20.68 -36.77
CA GLU A 212 -12.56 22.01 -37.36
C GLU A 212 -12.81 23.08 -36.29
N ASP A 213 -13.64 22.79 -35.29
CA ASP A 213 -13.93 23.73 -34.20
C ASP A 213 -12.74 23.87 -33.26
N PHE A 214 -11.96 22.80 -33.06
CA PHE A 214 -10.67 22.88 -32.37
C PHE A 214 -9.71 23.82 -33.10
N ALA A 215 -9.52 23.63 -34.42
CA ALA A 215 -8.63 24.49 -35.21
C ALA A 215 -9.11 25.95 -35.22
N ARG A 216 -10.42 26.19 -35.33
CA ARG A 216 -11.00 27.54 -35.26
C ARG A 216 -10.82 28.18 -33.89
N ALA A 217 -10.97 27.42 -32.81
CA ALA A 217 -10.73 27.91 -31.46
C ALA A 217 -9.26 28.30 -31.25
N VAL A 218 -8.32 27.49 -31.75
CA VAL A 218 -6.88 27.80 -31.73
C VAL A 218 -6.58 29.10 -32.47
N ASP A 219 -7.06 29.25 -33.71
CA ASP A 219 -6.85 30.45 -34.54
C ASP A 219 -7.41 31.72 -33.87
N ILE A 220 -8.64 31.64 -33.31
CA ILE A 220 -9.27 32.77 -32.59
C ILE A 220 -8.45 33.14 -31.35
N ILE A 221 -8.00 32.17 -30.56
CA ILE A 221 -7.18 32.42 -29.37
C ILE A 221 -5.85 33.06 -29.77
N CYS A 222 -5.21 32.58 -30.85
CA CYS A 222 -3.94 33.07 -31.34
C CYS A 222 -3.99 34.49 -31.94
N TYR A 223 -5.07 34.86 -32.65
CA TYR A 223 -5.07 36.04 -33.53
C TYR A 223 -6.26 37.00 -33.41
N ASP A 224 -7.40 36.62 -32.81
CA ASP A 224 -8.55 37.53 -32.73
C ASP A 224 -8.26 38.68 -31.75
N SER A 225 -8.81 39.86 -32.03
CA SER A 225 -8.69 41.04 -31.16
C SER A 225 -9.88 41.19 -30.22
N ASN A 226 -11.00 40.49 -30.48
CA ASN A 226 -12.22 40.57 -29.69
C ASN A 226 -12.19 39.58 -28.52
N GLN A 227 -12.05 40.11 -27.29
CA GLN A 227 -11.99 39.34 -26.04
C GLN A 227 -13.21 38.43 -25.80
N GLU A 228 -14.40 38.79 -26.29
CA GLU A 228 -15.57 37.92 -26.16
C GLU A 228 -15.46 36.70 -27.09
N ARG A 229 -14.91 36.86 -28.30
CA ARG A 229 -14.67 35.74 -29.21
C ARG A 229 -13.60 34.80 -28.67
N ILE A 230 -12.56 35.34 -28.02
CA ILE A 230 -11.51 34.56 -27.36
C ILE A 230 -12.09 33.76 -26.19
N ARG A 231 -12.94 34.37 -25.36
CA ARG A 231 -13.64 33.68 -24.26
C ARG A 231 -14.52 32.54 -24.78
N VAL A 232 -15.27 32.76 -25.85
CA VAL A 232 -16.07 31.72 -26.51
C VAL A 232 -15.19 30.60 -27.09
N ALA A 233 -14.03 30.94 -27.65
CA ALA A 233 -13.06 29.96 -28.13
C ALA A 233 -12.47 29.11 -26.99
N PHE A 234 -12.17 29.70 -25.83
CA PHE A 234 -11.76 28.93 -24.64
C PHE A 234 -12.84 27.97 -24.15
N ASN A 235 -14.11 28.42 -24.10
CA ASN A 235 -15.23 27.54 -23.74
C ASN A 235 -15.39 26.40 -24.75
N THR A 236 -15.27 26.68 -26.04
CA THR A 236 -15.33 25.66 -27.11
C THR A 236 -14.20 24.65 -26.95
N LEU A 237 -12.98 25.13 -26.75
CA LEU A 237 -11.80 24.28 -26.50
C LEU A 237 -12.01 23.39 -25.26
N ALA A 238 -12.52 23.97 -24.17
CA ALA A 238 -12.83 23.26 -22.94
C ALA A 238 -13.86 22.13 -23.16
N GLU A 239 -14.95 22.38 -23.87
CA GLU A 239 -15.95 21.36 -24.20
C GLU A 239 -15.38 20.23 -25.05
N ILE A 240 -14.55 20.57 -26.06
CA ILE A 240 -13.88 19.59 -26.90
C ILE A 240 -12.94 18.72 -26.07
N LEU A 241 -12.09 19.32 -25.24
CA LEU A 241 -11.10 18.61 -24.43
C LEU A 241 -11.74 17.79 -23.30
N LYS A 242 -12.83 18.27 -22.72
CA LYS A 242 -13.62 17.56 -21.69
C LYS A 242 -14.50 16.47 -22.29
N GLY A 243 -14.87 16.58 -23.56
CA GLY A 243 -15.80 15.67 -24.26
C GLY A 243 -17.24 15.78 -23.78
N SER A 244 -17.61 16.85 -23.07
CA SER A 244 -18.97 17.11 -22.56
C SER A 244 -19.20 18.61 -22.39
N ALA A 245 -20.48 19.02 -22.36
CA ALA A 245 -20.85 20.42 -22.17
C ALA A 245 -20.37 20.98 -20.82
N LEU A 246 -20.07 22.27 -20.80
CA LEU A 246 -19.70 22.97 -19.57
C LEU A 246 -20.92 23.23 -18.68
N THR A 247 -20.72 23.21 -17.37
CA THR A 247 -21.73 23.74 -16.44
C THR A 247 -21.80 25.27 -16.54
N ALA A 248 -22.89 25.87 -16.04
CA ALA A 248 -23.04 27.32 -16.06
C ALA A 248 -21.93 28.05 -15.27
N GLU A 249 -21.40 27.45 -14.19
CA GLU A 249 -20.25 27.97 -13.45
C GLU A 249 -18.96 27.86 -14.27
N GLU A 250 -18.72 26.69 -14.87
CA GLU A 250 -17.54 26.47 -15.72
C GLU A 250 -17.51 27.44 -16.91
N GLY A 251 -18.64 27.71 -17.58
CA GLY A 251 -18.67 28.61 -18.74
C GLY A 251 -18.65 30.11 -18.41
N ALA A 252 -18.87 30.48 -17.15
CA ALA A 252 -18.95 31.88 -16.71
C ALA A 252 -17.62 32.40 -16.14
N ASP A 253 -16.87 31.54 -15.46
CA ASP A 253 -15.62 31.90 -14.79
C ASP A 253 -14.46 31.13 -15.42
N MET A 254 -13.49 31.85 -16.00
CA MET A 254 -12.33 31.23 -16.63
C MET A 254 -11.46 30.47 -15.64
N ASP A 255 -11.41 30.85 -14.36
CA ASP A 255 -10.62 30.12 -13.37
C ASP A 255 -11.34 28.81 -12.99
N VAL A 256 -12.67 28.81 -12.95
CA VAL A 256 -13.48 27.58 -12.74
C VAL A 256 -13.45 26.68 -13.98
N LEU A 257 -13.49 27.27 -15.19
CA LEU A 257 -13.27 26.54 -16.44
C LEU A 257 -11.93 25.83 -16.41
N MET A 258 -10.89 26.53 -15.94
CA MET A 258 -9.56 25.97 -15.74
C MET A 258 -9.66 24.84 -14.73
N ASP A 259 -10.17 25.02 -13.52
CA ASP A 259 -10.32 23.93 -12.52
C ASP A 259 -11.10 22.69 -13.03
N ALA A 260 -12.04 22.88 -13.96
CA ALA A 260 -12.88 21.82 -14.50
C ALA A 260 -12.30 21.09 -15.72
N THR A 261 -11.50 21.77 -16.55
CA THR A 261 -10.88 21.19 -17.76
C THR A 261 -9.40 20.90 -17.58
N VAL A 262 -8.72 21.79 -16.88
CA VAL A 262 -7.51 21.53 -16.13
C VAL A 262 -7.98 20.94 -14.81
N GLY A 263 -8.15 19.62 -14.74
CA GLY A 263 -8.07 19.01 -13.41
C GLY A 263 -6.77 19.54 -12.83
N TYR A 264 -6.85 20.45 -11.85
CA TYR A 264 -5.72 21.09 -11.20
C TYR A 264 -4.99 19.94 -10.52
N SER A 265 -4.21 19.25 -11.32
CA SER A 265 -3.55 18.02 -11.01
C SER A 265 -2.15 18.51 -10.77
N PRO A 266 -1.79 18.79 -9.51
CA PRO A 266 -0.42 19.12 -9.21
C PRO A 266 0.46 18.03 -9.81
N ASP A 267 1.59 18.44 -10.37
CA ASP A 267 2.59 17.47 -10.77
C ASP A 267 2.96 16.65 -9.54
N TRP A 268 2.90 15.34 -9.70
CA TRP A 268 3.21 14.40 -8.63
C TRP A 268 4.67 14.03 -8.76
N TYR A 269 5.41 14.13 -7.66
CA TYR A 269 6.78 13.70 -7.56
C TYR A 269 6.92 12.64 -6.47
N ASP A 270 7.92 11.79 -6.61
CA ASP A 270 8.44 10.96 -5.53
C ASP A 270 9.86 11.41 -5.20
N ASP A 271 10.11 11.61 -3.92
CA ASP A 271 11.25 12.33 -3.39
C ASP A 271 11.88 11.56 -2.23
N ASP A 272 13.20 11.72 -2.06
CA ASP A 272 13.95 11.09 -0.97
C ASP A 272 15.13 11.96 -0.52
N PHE A 273 15.56 11.78 0.73
CA PHE A 273 16.71 12.46 1.32
C PHE A 273 17.77 11.51 1.82
N GLU A 274 19.02 11.89 1.57
CA GLU A 274 20.16 11.35 2.29
C GLU A 274 20.70 12.36 3.30
N THR A 275 20.96 11.87 4.52
CA THR A 275 21.27 12.72 5.67
C THR A 275 22.60 12.36 6.30
N THR A 276 23.21 13.32 7.00
CA THR A 276 24.54 13.14 7.57
C THR A 276 24.52 12.22 8.79
N VAL A 277 25.45 11.25 8.83
CA VAL A 277 25.62 10.30 9.95
C VAL A 277 27.11 10.13 10.28
N TYR A 278 27.54 10.65 11.43
CA TYR A 278 28.89 10.48 11.97
C TYR A 278 28.93 10.49 13.51
N LYS A 279 30.03 9.99 14.09
CA LYS A 279 30.20 9.88 15.55
C LYS A 279 30.30 11.27 16.20
N GLY A 280 29.56 11.48 17.30
CA GLY A 280 29.59 12.75 18.06
C GLY A 280 28.78 13.89 17.43
N GLN A 281 27.95 13.59 16.44
CA GLN A 281 27.13 14.55 15.72
C GLN A 281 26.15 15.33 16.62
N ASP A 282 26.24 16.65 16.57
CA ASP A 282 25.44 17.60 17.34
C ASP A 282 24.41 18.37 16.49
N HIS A 283 24.51 18.29 15.15
CA HIS A 283 23.53 18.79 14.18
C HIS A 283 23.44 17.81 12.99
N THR A 284 22.35 17.84 12.23
CA THR A 284 22.19 17.02 11.01
C THR A 284 21.71 17.87 9.86
N GLU A 285 22.03 17.44 8.63
CA GLU A 285 21.62 18.10 7.41
C GLU A 285 21.39 17.09 6.28
N VAL A 286 20.68 17.53 5.25
CA VAL A 286 20.49 16.79 4.00
C VAL A 286 21.67 17.09 3.10
N TRP A 287 22.46 16.07 2.75
CA TRP A 287 23.61 16.20 1.84
C TRP A 287 23.29 15.80 0.41
N ALA A 288 22.22 15.03 0.20
CA ALA A 288 21.65 14.79 -1.11
C ALA A 288 20.12 14.70 -1.04
N ALA A 289 19.45 15.20 -2.07
CA ALA A 289 18.02 15.06 -2.25
C ALA A 289 17.71 14.62 -3.68
N ALA A 290 16.69 13.80 -3.84
CA ALA A 290 16.22 13.38 -5.15
C ALA A 290 14.73 13.67 -5.34
N CYS A 291 14.37 13.91 -6.60
CA CYS A 291 13.00 14.18 -7.03
C CYS A 291 12.79 13.54 -8.40
N VAL A 292 11.71 12.77 -8.56
CA VAL A 292 11.32 12.23 -9.86
C VAL A 292 9.84 12.46 -10.10
N GLU A 293 9.50 13.01 -11.25
CA GLU A 293 8.11 13.20 -11.64
C GLU A 293 7.47 11.82 -11.93
N LEU A 294 6.24 11.62 -11.43
CA LEU A 294 5.47 10.46 -11.81
C LEU A 294 5.23 10.50 -13.33
N PHE A 295 5.24 9.32 -13.94
CA PHE A 295 5.12 9.08 -15.38
C PHE A 295 6.33 9.51 -16.22
N THR A 296 7.43 9.92 -15.59
CA THR A 296 8.74 10.15 -16.25
C THR A 296 9.81 9.20 -15.70
N GLU A 297 11.03 9.19 -16.25
CA GLU A 297 12.20 8.52 -15.63
C GLU A 297 13.30 9.53 -15.28
N ASP A 298 12.99 10.83 -15.34
CA ASP A 298 13.95 11.92 -15.22
C ASP A 298 14.17 12.26 -13.75
N VAL A 299 15.07 11.52 -13.10
CA VAL A 299 15.45 11.78 -11.70
C VAL A 299 16.39 12.97 -11.62
N LEU A 300 15.96 13.98 -10.87
CA LEU A 300 16.76 15.15 -10.51
C LEU A 300 17.45 14.90 -9.17
N LEU A 301 18.74 15.24 -9.10
CA LEU A 301 19.55 15.16 -7.89
C LEU A 301 19.98 16.56 -7.48
N PHE A 302 19.88 16.83 -6.18
CA PHE A 302 20.27 18.09 -5.54
C PHE A 302 21.27 17.78 -4.43
N HIS A 303 22.21 18.70 -4.18
CA HIS A 303 23.26 18.55 -3.18
C HIS A 303 22.88 19.13 -1.81
N SER A 304 21.65 19.62 -1.66
CA SER A 304 21.11 20.07 -0.37
C SER A 304 19.59 20.20 -0.42
N ILE A 305 18.97 20.26 0.76
CA ILE A 305 17.55 20.63 0.92
C ILE A 305 17.25 22.02 0.34
N GLY A 306 18.21 22.95 0.39
CA GLY A 306 18.05 24.30 -0.14
C GLY A 306 17.96 24.34 -1.66
N GLU A 307 18.80 23.56 -2.36
CA GLU A 307 18.76 23.42 -3.81
C GLU A 307 17.44 22.81 -4.30
N MET A 308 16.98 21.75 -3.63
CA MET A 308 15.67 21.15 -3.93
C MET A 308 14.54 22.14 -3.66
N TRP A 309 14.60 22.89 -2.56
CA TRP A 309 13.60 23.91 -2.26
C TRP A 309 13.56 25.03 -3.31
N ASP A 310 14.72 25.47 -3.79
CA ASP A 310 14.83 26.47 -4.85
C ASP A 310 14.21 25.97 -6.17
N TYR A 311 14.39 24.69 -6.47
CA TYR A 311 13.73 24.03 -7.60
C TYR A 311 12.21 23.98 -7.43
N LEU A 312 11.71 23.44 -6.32
CA LEU A 312 10.26 23.27 -6.07
C LEU A 312 9.52 24.62 -6.02
N LYS A 313 10.07 25.64 -5.35
CA LYS A 313 9.45 26.98 -5.28
C LYS A 313 9.55 27.77 -6.59
N GLY A 314 10.42 27.32 -7.51
CA GLY A 314 10.63 27.88 -8.84
C GLY A 314 9.67 27.32 -9.90
N MET A 315 9.01 26.19 -9.60
CA MET A 315 7.90 25.70 -10.41
C MET A 315 6.79 26.75 -10.47
N ARG A 316 5.95 26.76 -11.51
CA ARG A 316 4.86 27.74 -11.67
C ARG A 316 3.48 27.20 -11.31
N GLU A 317 3.43 25.99 -10.77
CA GLU A 317 2.21 25.27 -10.45
C GLU A 317 2.23 24.69 -9.03
N ASN A 318 1.09 24.16 -8.59
CA ASN A 318 1.02 23.44 -7.33
C ASN A 318 1.69 22.08 -7.50
N VAL A 319 2.34 21.58 -6.44
CA VAL A 319 3.18 20.37 -6.50
C VAL A 319 2.80 19.44 -5.36
N ILE A 320 2.77 18.13 -5.63
CA ILE A 320 2.68 17.10 -4.58
C ILE A 320 3.92 16.22 -4.63
N CYS A 321 4.69 16.26 -3.57
CA CYS A 321 5.90 15.48 -3.34
C CYS A 321 5.60 14.31 -2.41
N TYR A 322 5.82 13.07 -2.81
CA TYR A 322 5.71 11.90 -1.95
C TYR A 322 7.07 11.56 -1.35
N PHE A 323 7.12 11.43 -0.02
CA PHE A 323 8.27 10.88 0.70
C PHE A 323 7.90 9.55 1.32
N HIS A 324 8.79 8.56 1.24
CA HIS A 324 8.54 7.24 1.81
C HIS A 324 8.97 7.16 3.28
N ASN A 325 8.02 7.35 4.21
CA ASN A 325 8.22 7.61 5.65
C ASN A 325 8.50 9.09 5.95
N LEU A 326 7.58 9.97 5.53
CA LEU A 326 7.61 11.43 5.78
C LEU A 326 7.92 11.83 7.23
N LYS A 327 7.68 10.96 8.21
CA LYS A 327 8.07 11.22 9.61
C LYS A 327 9.57 11.51 9.78
N PHE A 328 10.43 10.89 8.97
CA PHE A 328 11.87 11.14 8.98
C PHE A 328 12.20 12.38 8.16
N ASP A 329 11.95 12.38 6.86
CA ASP A 329 12.30 13.46 5.92
C ASP A 329 11.56 14.76 6.22
N GLY A 330 10.29 14.64 6.58
CA GLY A 330 9.46 15.75 7.02
C GLY A 330 9.98 16.44 8.29
N SER A 331 10.82 15.78 9.09
CA SER A 331 11.49 16.44 10.22
C SER A 331 12.56 17.44 9.76
N PHE A 332 13.27 17.13 8.67
CA PHE A 332 14.23 18.03 8.03
C PHE A 332 13.50 19.17 7.35
N TRP A 333 12.43 18.89 6.58
CA TRP A 333 11.60 19.92 5.97
C TRP A 333 11.00 20.87 7.02
N LEU A 334 10.38 20.33 8.08
CA LEU A 334 9.75 21.16 9.10
C LEU A 334 10.79 21.99 9.87
N SER A 335 11.99 21.43 10.14
CA SER A 335 13.10 22.20 10.69
C SER A 335 13.51 23.31 9.72
N TYR A 336 13.68 23.01 8.43
CA TYR A 336 14.08 23.98 7.42
C TYR A 336 13.08 25.13 7.28
N PHE A 337 11.77 24.84 7.22
CA PHE A 337 10.73 25.88 7.14
C PHE A 337 10.67 26.75 8.42
N LEU A 338 10.66 26.14 9.61
CA LEU A 338 10.44 26.87 10.86
C LEU A 338 11.72 27.55 11.40
N VAL A 339 12.88 26.94 11.18
CA VAL A 339 14.16 27.40 11.75
C VAL A 339 14.97 28.18 10.72
N ASN A 340 15.19 27.63 9.52
CA ASN A 340 16.06 28.25 8.52
C ASN A 340 15.36 29.37 7.75
N LEU A 341 14.11 29.15 7.33
CA LEU A 341 13.33 30.13 6.56
C LEU A 341 12.42 31.02 7.43
N GLY A 342 12.16 30.62 8.68
CA GLY A 342 11.31 31.38 9.61
C GLY A 342 9.85 31.49 9.15
N TYR A 343 9.33 30.51 8.41
CA TYR A 343 7.96 30.49 7.93
C TYR A 343 6.97 30.43 9.09
N LYS A 344 5.85 31.15 8.94
CA LYS A 344 4.77 31.12 9.92
C LYS A 344 3.98 29.82 9.82
N GLN A 345 3.50 29.32 10.93
CA GLN A 345 2.62 28.17 10.94
C GLN A 345 1.18 28.59 10.58
N ALA A 346 0.59 27.99 9.55
CA ALA A 346 -0.74 28.32 9.04
C ALA A 346 -1.84 27.55 9.81
N PHE A 347 -1.94 27.84 11.09
CA PHE A 347 -3.02 27.41 11.98
C PHE A 347 -3.71 28.65 12.57
N GLU A 348 -5.04 28.66 12.56
CA GLU A 348 -5.82 29.63 13.31
C GLU A 348 -5.84 29.22 14.78
N GLN A 349 -5.57 30.18 15.67
CA GLN A 349 -5.55 29.95 17.10
C GLN A 349 -6.70 30.73 17.75
N PHE A 350 -7.65 30.04 18.35
CA PHE A 350 -8.81 30.65 19.04
C PHE A 350 -8.64 30.72 20.56
N GLY A 351 -7.65 30.00 21.10
CA GLY A 351 -7.32 29.96 22.52
C GLY A 351 -5.96 29.30 22.74
N GLU A 352 -5.59 29.04 23.99
CA GLU A 352 -4.27 28.47 24.30
C GLU A 352 -4.02 27.09 23.65
N ASN A 353 -5.10 26.30 23.52
CA ASN A 353 -5.07 24.92 23.01
C ASN A 353 -6.10 24.66 21.89
N ASP A 354 -6.63 25.70 21.27
CA ASP A 354 -7.61 25.57 20.19
C ASP A 354 -6.97 26.02 18.87
N PHE A 355 -6.62 25.03 18.05
CA PHE A 355 -5.93 25.22 16.76
C PHE A 355 -6.74 24.59 15.65
N VAL A 356 -6.98 25.34 14.59
CA VAL A 356 -7.60 24.84 13.36
C VAL A 356 -6.61 25.02 12.23
N ARG A 357 -6.34 23.96 11.48
CA ARG A 357 -5.49 24.04 10.29
C ARG A 357 -6.20 24.87 9.22
N MET A 358 -5.55 25.91 8.71
CA MET A 358 -6.08 26.74 7.63
C MET A 358 -6.27 25.91 6.36
N LYS A 359 -7.28 26.23 5.55
CA LYS A 359 -7.42 25.62 4.21
C LYS A 359 -6.33 26.18 3.29
N ASN A 360 -5.86 25.40 2.31
CA ASN A 360 -4.78 25.79 1.40
C ASN A 360 -4.99 27.19 0.76
N LYS A 361 -6.23 27.52 0.38
CA LYS A 361 -6.60 28.82 -0.19
C LYS A 361 -6.41 30.00 0.78
N GLU A 362 -6.64 29.78 2.07
CA GLU A 362 -6.60 30.78 3.15
C GLU A 362 -5.18 30.95 3.73
N MET A 363 -4.28 29.98 3.49
CA MET A 363 -2.90 30.10 3.94
C MET A 363 -2.26 31.40 3.37
N PRO A 364 -1.47 32.15 4.16
CA PRO A 364 -0.67 33.25 3.65
C PRO A 364 0.58 32.72 2.92
N ASN A 365 1.16 33.49 2.00
CA ASN A 365 2.47 33.14 1.43
C ASN A 365 3.55 33.09 2.53
N ASN A 366 4.57 32.26 2.33
CA ASN A 366 5.65 31.98 3.29
C ASN A 366 5.12 31.39 4.61
N SER A 367 4.20 30.44 4.49
CA SER A 367 3.62 29.73 5.63
C SER A 367 3.55 28.22 5.41
N VAL A 368 3.54 27.47 6.51
CA VAL A 368 3.53 26.01 6.55
C VAL A 368 2.41 25.49 7.45
N SER A 369 1.67 24.49 6.99
CA SER A 369 0.77 23.67 7.82
C SER A 369 1.16 22.20 7.68
N TYR A 370 0.64 21.32 8.54
CA TYR A 370 0.95 19.90 8.49
C TYR A 370 -0.10 19.08 9.25
N SER A 371 -0.16 17.78 8.96
CA SER A 371 -1.03 16.80 9.62
C SER A 371 -0.20 15.72 10.30
N ILE A 372 -0.10 15.82 11.63
CA ILE A 372 0.62 14.86 12.48
C ILE A 372 -0.32 14.45 13.59
N SER A 373 -0.68 13.16 13.69
CA SER A 373 -1.59 12.69 14.74
C SER A 373 -0.96 12.79 16.14
N GLY A 374 -1.80 12.72 17.18
CA GLY A 374 -1.37 12.68 18.58
C GLY A 374 -0.46 11.49 18.90
N MET A 375 -0.58 10.40 18.14
CA MET A 375 0.32 9.24 18.20
C MET A 375 1.63 9.43 17.38
N GLY A 376 1.82 10.58 16.74
CA GLY A 376 3.01 10.91 15.95
C GLY A 376 3.07 10.24 14.58
N GLN A 377 1.92 9.94 13.98
CA GLN A 377 1.82 9.51 12.58
C GLN A 377 1.74 10.75 11.68
N TRP A 378 2.68 10.88 10.75
CA TRP A 378 2.74 11.99 9.80
C TRP A 378 1.95 11.61 8.55
N TYR A 379 1.19 12.56 8.01
CA TYR A 379 0.40 12.37 6.78
C TYR A 379 0.86 13.33 5.69
N ASP A 380 0.98 14.61 6.02
CA ASP A 380 1.37 15.65 5.07
C ASP A 380 1.98 16.89 5.74
N ILE A 381 2.76 17.65 4.98
CA ILE A 381 3.22 19.03 5.24
C ILE A 381 2.84 19.86 4.00
N THR A 382 2.16 20.98 4.18
CA THR A 382 1.77 21.88 3.09
C THR A 382 2.41 23.23 3.28
N VAL A 383 3.05 23.75 2.25
CA VAL A 383 3.69 25.06 2.23
C VAL A 383 3.02 25.92 1.17
N LYS A 384 2.75 27.19 1.49
CA LYS A 384 2.36 28.18 0.51
C LYS A 384 3.47 29.17 0.28
N VAL A 385 3.93 29.32 -0.95
CA VAL A 385 5.01 30.22 -1.36
C VAL A 385 4.71 30.74 -2.75
N ASN A 386 4.97 32.03 -3.03
CA ASN A 386 4.73 32.64 -4.35
C ASN A 386 3.31 32.41 -4.93
N GLY A 387 2.29 32.26 -4.07
CA GLY A 387 0.92 31.95 -4.48
C GLY A 387 0.66 30.47 -4.79
N GLN A 388 1.69 29.64 -4.81
CA GLN A 388 1.65 28.20 -5.08
C GLN A 388 1.58 27.39 -3.79
N ILE A 389 1.04 26.19 -3.91
CA ILE A 389 0.93 25.20 -2.85
C ILE A 389 1.83 24.01 -3.19
N ILE A 390 2.76 23.71 -2.29
CA ILE A 390 3.62 22.53 -2.35
C ILE A 390 3.24 21.62 -1.18
N GLU A 391 2.84 20.38 -1.46
CA GLU A 391 2.43 19.40 -0.47
C GLU A 391 3.40 18.22 -0.42
N PHE A 392 4.04 17.99 0.72
CA PHE A 392 4.81 16.80 1.02
C PHE A 392 3.90 15.76 1.67
N ARG A 393 3.77 14.56 1.11
CA ARG A 393 2.86 13.50 1.56
C ARG A 393 3.60 12.21 1.86
N ASP A 394 3.08 11.42 2.80
CA ASP A 394 3.71 10.16 3.19
C ASP A 394 3.25 8.97 2.32
N SER A 395 4.09 8.51 1.39
CA SER A 395 3.76 7.35 0.54
C SER A 395 3.62 6.05 1.34
N LEU A 396 4.24 5.96 2.53
CA LEU A 396 4.10 4.81 3.43
C LEU A 396 2.64 4.63 3.91
N LYS A 397 1.83 5.69 3.91
CA LYS A 397 0.39 5.60 4.26
C LYS A 397 -0.44 4.96 3.14
N LEU A 398 0.06 4.92 1.91
CA LEU A 398 -0.53 4.22 0.77
C LEU A 398 0.11 2.84 0.54
N LEU A 399 1.43 2.76 0.69
CA LEU A 399 2.25 1.58 0.47
C LEU A 399 2.97 1.22 1.79
N PRO A 400 2.32 0.52 2.73
CA PRO A 400 2.84 0.26 4.08
C PRO A 400 3.90 -0.85 4.10
N PHE A 401 4.92 -0.74 3.25
CA PHE A 401 6.04 -1.67 3.08
C PHE A 401 7.32 -0.86 2.94
N SER A 402 8.48 -1.41 3.30
CA SER A 402 9.76 -0.76 2.98
C SER A 402 9.98 -0.69 1.47
N VAL A 403 10.81 0.25 1.01
CA VAL A 403 11.19 0.40 -0.41
C VAL A 403 11.68 -0.93 -1.01
N SER A 404 12.52 -1.69 -0.30
CA SER A 404 12.97 -3.03 -0.74
C SER A 404 11.80 -4.01 -0.92
N ALA A 405 10.83 -4.00 0.00
CA ALA A 405 9.64 -4.84 -0.07
C ALA A 405 8.68 -4.39 -1.18
N ILE A 406 8.54 -3.09 -1.43
CA ILE A 406 7.82 -2.54 -2.59
C ILE A 406 8.45 -3.09 -3.86
N GLY A 407 9.77 -2.94 -4.01
CA GLY A 407 10.47 -3.40 -5.20
C GLY A 407 10.25 -4.88 -5.47
N LYS A 408 10.35 -5.73 -4.44
CA LYS A 408 10.08 -7.18 -4.57
C LYS A 408 8.62 -7.49 -4.88
N SER A 409 7.68 -6.93 -4.12
CA SER A 409 6.26 -7.29 -4.19
C SER A 409 5.52 -6.71 -5.39
N PHE A 410 5.93 -5.53 -5.87
CA PHE A 410 5.37 -4.89 -7.06
C PHE A 410 6.09 -5.28 -8.34
N GLU A 411 7.17 -6.07 -8.26
CA GLU A 411 7.98 -6.48 -9.41
C GLU A 411 8.47 -5.28 -10.25
N THR A 412 8.81 -4.18 -9.58
CA THR A 412 9.32 -2.92 -10.18
C THR A 412 10.51 -3.16 -11.13
N LYS A 413 10.70 -2.29 -12.11
CA LYS A 413 11.88 -2.27 -12.99
C LYS A 413 13.15 -1.97 -12.19
N HIS A 414 13.11 -0.97 -11.31
CA HIS A 414 14.22 -0.64 -10.41
C HIS A 414 14.16 -1.44 -9.10
N LYS A 415 15.27 -1.57 -8.39
CA LYS A 415 15.34 -2.25 -7.08
C LYS A 415 16.22 -1.43 -6.15
N LYS A 416 15.85 -1.38 -4.87
CA LYS A 416 16.69 -0.78 -3.82
C LYS A 416 18.10 -1.40 -3.87
N LEU A 417 19.10 -0.54 -3.87
CA LEU A 417 20.51 -0.91 -3.75
C LEU A 417 20.96 -0.77 -2.30
N ASP A 418 22.23 -1.06 -2.00
CA ASP A 418 22.84 -0.86 -0.68
C ASP A 418 23.89 0.25 -0.78
N MET A 419 24.03 1.05 0.29
CA MET A 419 25.00 2.15 0.39
C MET A 419 25.55 2.23 1.82
N GLU A 420 26.80 2.67 1.96
CA GLU A 420 27.41 2.96 3.25
C GLU A 420 26.87 4.29 3.80
N TYR A 421 26.02 4.21 4.83
CA TYR A 421 25.40 5.38 5.45
C TYR A 421 26.36 6.20 6.30
N THR A 422 27.36 5.56 6.94
CA THR A 422 28.30 6.26 7.79
C THR A 422 29.41 6.90 6.96
N GLY A 423 29.78 8.14 7.29
CA GLY A 423 30.85 8.82 6.56
C GLY A 423 30.75 10.33 6.65
N LEU A 424 31.86 11.00 6.33
CA LEU A 424 31.90 12.46 6.29
C LEU A 424 31.25 12.95 4.99
N ARG A 425 29.98 13.32 5.09
CA ARG A 425 29.18 14.00 4.05
C ARG A 425 28.67 15.33 4.59
N TYR A 426 28.42 16.29 3.71
CA TYR A 426 27.94 17.63 4.06
C TYR A 426 27.14 18.22 2.91
N ALA A 427 26.26 19.18 3.18
CA ALA A 427 25.50 19.86 2.13
C ALA A 427 26.44 20.50 1.09
N GLY A 428 26.24 20.18 -0.20
CA GLY A 428 27.11 20.62 -1.29
C GLY A 428 28.26 19.65 -1.62
N CYS A 429 28.42 18.53 -0.91
CA CYS A 429 29.48 17.57 -1.22
C CYS A 429 29.24 16.85 -2.56
N PRO A 430 30.28 16.40 -3.28
CA PRO A 430 30.12 15.57 -4.46
C PRO A 430 29.37 14.26 -4.13
N ILE A 431 28.41 13.87 -4.98
CA ILE A 431 27.68 12.60 -4.89
C ILE A 431 28.34 11.64 -5.88
N THR A 432 28.93 10.55 -5.38
CA THR A 432 29.62 9.56 -6.22
C THR A 432 28.63 8.83 -7.15
N PRO A 433 29.07 8.28 -8.29
CA PRO A 433 28.19 7.56 -9.21
C PRO A 433 27.40 6.42 -8.54
N GLU A 434 28.02 5.70 -7.60
CA GLU A 434 27.38 4.63 -6.83
C GLU A 434 26.28 5.16 -5.91
N GLU A 435 26.53 6.28 -5.23
CA GLU A 435 25.52 6.97 -4.41
C GLU A 435 24.38 7.52 -5.28
N GLN A 436 24.68 8.08 -6.45
CA GLN A 436 23.65 8.55 -7.40
C GLN A 436 22.75 7.40 -7.85
N ASP A 437 23.30 6.25 -8.20
CA ASP A 437 22.53 5.07 -8.63
C ASP A 437 21.66 4.53 -7.49
N TYR A 438 22.17 4.54 -6.25
CA TYR A 438 21.41 4.15 -5.06
C TYR A 438 20.20 5.09 -4.85
N ILE A 439 20.44 6.40 -4.78
CA ILE A 439 19.40 7.41 -4.50
C ILE A 439 18.34 7.39 -5.60
N LYS A 440 18.76 7.33 -6.88
CA LYS A 440 17.84 7.24 -8.02
C LYS A 440 16.94 6.01 -7.95
N ASN A 441 17.49 4.85 -7.58
CA ASN A 441 16.71 3.63 -7.50
C ASN A 441 15.67 3.67 -6.38
N ASP A 442 15.95 4.32 -5.25
CA ASP A 442 15.00 4.43 -4.15
C ASP A 442 13.74 5.21 -4.55
N VAL A 443 13.90 6.39 -5.16
CA VAL A 443 12.75 7.16 -5.67
C VAL A 443 12.03 6.47 -6.83
N LEU A 444 12.77 5.84 -7.77
CA LEU A 444 12.15 5.14 -8.89
C LEU A 444 11.31 3.93 -8.44
N VAL A 445 11.73 3.20 -7.41
CA VAL A 445 10.96 2.05 -6.88
C VAL A 445 9.62 2.47 -6.31
N VAL A 446 9.57 3.55 -5.54
CA VAL A 446 8.32 4.01 -4.91
C VAL A 446 7.43 4.70 -5.94
N LYS A 447 8.00 5.54 -6.81
CA LYS A 447 7.33 6.13 -7.98
C LYS A 447 6.59 5.09 -8.82
N GLU A 448 7.25 4.00 -9.22
CA GLU A 448 6.63 2.93 -10.02
C GLU A 448 5.41 2.30 -9.32
N ALA A 449 5.48 2.11 -8.00
CA ALA A 449 4.37 1.55 -7.24
C ALA A 449 3.20 2.56 -7.08
N LEU A 450 3.51 3.85 -6.91
CA LEU A 450 2.51 4.93 -6.89
C LEU A 450 1.80 5.06 -8.24
N GLU A 451 2.51 4.97 -9.35
CA GLU A 451 1.93 5.01 -10.69
C GLU A 451 0.91 3.89 -10.93
N ILE A 452 1.21 2.67 -10.47
CA ILE A 452 0.27 1.54 -10.57
C ILE A 452 -1.00 1.86 -9.78
N MET A 453 -0.87 2.37 -8.55
CA MET A 453 -2.01 2.80 -7.74
C MET A 453 -2.83 3.89 -8.41
N PHE A 454 -2.16 4.89 -9.00
CA PHE A 454 -2.82 6.05 -9.60
C PHE A 454 -3.52 5.70 -10.90
N THR A 455 -2.93 4.80 -11.68
CA THR A 455 -3.52 4.22 -12.90
C THR A 455 -4.80 3.44 -12.58
N GLU A 456 -4.87 2.78 -11.42
CA GLU A 456 -6.09 2.12 -10.94
C GLU A 456 -7.10 3.07 -10.26
N GLY A 457 -6.79 4.38 -10.21
CA GLY A 457 -7.67 5.42 -9.64
C GLY A 457 -7.56 5.58 -8.12
N HIS A 458 -6.56 4.98 -7.48
CA HIS A 458 -6.39 4.95 -6.03
C HIS A 458 -5.47 6.09 -5.53
N LYS A 459 -5.94 7.33 -5.66
CA LYS A 459 -5.18 8.57 -5.39
C LYS A 459 -5.45 9.25 -4.04
N LYS A 460 -6.11 8.59 -3.07
CA LYS A 460 -6.37 9.18 -1.73
C LYS A 460 -5.09 9.17 -0.89
N LEU A 461 -5.08 9.90 0.22
CA LEU A 461 -3.89 10.05 1.09
C LEU A 461 -3.46 8.75 1.78
N THR A 462 -4.37 7.79 2.00
CA THR A 462 -4.04 6.53 2.70
C THR A 462 -4.74 5.33 2.07
N ILE A 463 -4.12 4.15 2.19
CA ILE A 463 -4.67 2.90 1.64
C ILE A 463 -6.05 2.59 2.22
N GLY A 464 -6.26 2.81 3.52
CA GLY A 464 -7.57 2.65 4.13
C GLY A 464 -8.60 3.60 3.51
N SER A 465 -8.23 4.84 3.19
CA SER A 465 -9.15 5.80 2.54
C SER A 465 -9.49 5.39 1.12
N CYS A 466 -8.54 4.79 0.38
CA CYS A 466 -8.81 4.15 -0.92
C CYS A 466 -9.78 2.97 -0.77
N CYS A 467 -9.58 2.08 0.22
CA CYS A 467 -10.45 0.93 0.49
C CYS A 467 -11.89 1.35 0.79
N LEU A 468 -12.06 2.35 1.67
CA LEU A 468 -13.38 2.83 2.04
C LEU A 468 -14.09 3.54 0.87
N ALA A 469 -13.36 4.32 0.07
CA ALA A 469 -13.91 4.97 -1.11
C ALA A 469 -14.38 3.94 -2.14
N GLU A 470 -13.59 2.90 -2.36
CA GLU A 470 -13.95 1.79 -3.25
C GLU A 470 -15.18 1.03 -2.75
N TYR A 471 -15.24 0.71 -1.45
CA TYR A 471 -16.41 0.06 -0.86
C TYR A 471 -17.67 0.92 -0.97
N LYS A 472 -17.59 2.22 -0.64
CA LYS A 472 -18.68 3.18 -0.84
C LYS A 472 -19.15 3.24 -2.30
N LYS A 473 -18.22 3.12 -3.24
CA LYS A 473 -18.51 3.08 -4.68
C LYS A 473 -19.21 1.78 -5.08
N SER A 474 -18.83 0.64 -4.51
CA SER A 474 -19.42 -0.66 -4.86
C SER A 474 -20.89 -0.76 -4.47
N ILE A 475 -21.24 -0.35 -3.24
CA ILE A 475 -22.63 -0.43 -2.74
C ILE A 475 -23.46 0.83 -3.01
N GLY A 476 -22.81 1.96 -3.34
CA GLY A 476 -23.45 3.25 -3.58
C GLY A 476 -23.64 4.10 -2.30
N LYS A 477 -23.55 5.43 -2.46
CA LYS A 477 -23.57 6.39 -1.34
C LYS A 477 -24.83 6.30 -0.48
N LYS A 478 -26.01 6.16 -1.09
CA LYS A 478 -27.30 6.09 -0.37
C LYS A 478 -27.39 4.83 0.50
N ALA A 479 -27.06 3.66 -0.08
CA ALA A 479 -27.05 2.40 0.66
C ALA A 479 -26.02 2.41 1.80
N TYR A 480 -24.82 2.96 1.56
CA TYR A 480 -23.81 3.12 2.60
C TYR A 480 -24.33 3.96 3.78
N ALA A 481 -24.95 5.13 3.50
CA ALA A 481 -25.47 6.01 4.55
C ALA A 481 -26.60 5.37 5.36
N THR A 482 -27.48 4.60 4.72
CA THR A 482 -28.56 3.88 5.40
C THR A 482 -28.04 2.72 6.25
N MET A 483 -27.07 1.95 5.75
CA MET A 483 -26.52 0.80 6.50
C MET A 483 -25.59 1.22 7.64
N PHE A 484 -24.89 2.35 7.49
CA PHE A 484 -23.82 2.76 8.39
C PHE A 484 -23.99 4.21 8.86
N PRO A 485 -25.08 4.53 9.59
CA PRO A 485 -25.28 5.86 10.16
C PRO A 485 -24.21 6.20 11.21
N ASP A 486 -23.97 7.49 11.45
CA ASP A 486 -23.01 7.94 12.46
C ASP A 486 -23.58 7.81 13.87
N LEU A 487 -23.27 6.70 14.53
CA LEU A 487 -23.76 6.39 15.88
C LEU A 487 -23.22 7.33 16.97
N TYR A 488 -22.15 8.09 16.70
CA TYR A 488 -21.64 9.06 17.66
C TYR A 488 -22.49 10.34 17.69
N GLN A 489 -23.35 10.55 16.69
CA GLN A 489 -24.34 11.63 16.64
C GLN A 489 -25.69 11.23 17.28
N MET A 490 -25.81 10.02 17.81
CA MET A 490 -27.03 9.51 18.45
C MET A 490 -26.88 9.57 19.97
N PRO A 491 -27.35 10.64 20.64
CA PRO A 491 -27.24 10.77 22.09
C PRO A 491 -28.02 9.66 22.81
N LEU A 492 -27.53 9.24 23.98
CA LEU A 492 -28.21 8.26 24.83
C LEU A 492 -28.67 8.88 26.14
N ASP A 493 -29.66 8.21 26.74
CA ASP A 493 -30.01 8.49 28.12
C ASP A 493 -28.85 8.13 29.06
N LYS A 494 -28.68 8.92 30.13
CA LYS A 494 -27.59 8.75 31.11
C LYS A 494 -27.57 7.36 31.76
N SER A 495 -28.70 6.65 31.81
CA SER A 495 -28.80 5.30 32.37
C SER A 495 -27.91 4.26 31.66
N PHE A 496 -27.56 4.45 30.39
CA PHE A 496 -26.66 3.56 29.63
C PHE A 496 -25.17 3.80 29.92
N ASP A 497 -24.83 4.76 30.78
CA ASP A 497 -23.45 5.15 31.12
C ASP A 497 -22.60 5.48 29.88
N ALA A 498 -23.19 6.02 28.82
CA ALA A 498 -22.48 6.47 27.63
C ALA A 498 -23.17 7.73 27.08
N GLU A 499 -22.41 8.66 26.49
CA GLU A 499 -22.99 9.90 25.97
C GLU A 499 -23.77 9.66 24.67
N ASN A 500 -23.36 8.65 23.89
CA ASN A 500 -23.95 8.30 22.61
C ASN A 500 -23.81 6.80 22.28
N ALA A 501 -24.56 6.35 21.27
CA ALA A 501 -24.58 4.95 20.84
C ALA A 501 -23.21 4.43 20.38
N GLY A 502 -22.42 5.28 19.71
CA GLY A 502 -21.07 4.96 19.27
C GLY A 502 -20.13 4.63 20.44
N GLN A 503 -20.12 5.47 21.48
CA GLN A 503 -19.35 5.24 22.71
C GLN A 503 -19.80 3.98 23.44
N TYR A 504 -21.11 3.73 23.53
CA TYR A 504 -21.66 2.53 24.15
C TYR A 504 -21.13 1.26 23.46
N VAL A 505 -21.29 1.17 22.14
CA VAL A 505 -20.88 -0.02 21.36
C VAL A 505 -19.35 -0.18 21.36
N ASN A 506 -18.59 0.92 21.31
CA ASN A 506 -17.13 0.89 21.31
C ASN A 506 -16.55 0.19 22.57
N ARG A 507 -17.27 0.15 23.69
CA ARG A 507 -16.86 -0.62 24.89
C ARG A 507 -16.72 -2.12 24.63
N SER A 508 -17.40 -2.66 23.62
CA SER A 508 -17.26 -4.05 23.17
C SER A 508 -16.08 -4.29 22.21
N TYR A 509 -15.54 -3.25 21.59
CA TYR A 509 -14.50 -3.39 20.57
C TYR A 509 -13.17 -3.83 21.18
N ARG A 510 -12.65 -4.95 20.70
CA ARG A 510 -11.33 -5.51 21.08
C ARG A 510 -10.58 -5.95 19.81
N GLY A 511 -9.26 -6.03 19.88
CA GLY A 511 -8.41 -6.48 18.78
C GLY A 511 -8.35 -8.00 18.65
N GLY A 512 -7.28 -8.50 18.01
CA GLY A 512 -6.96 -9.92 17.94
C GLY A 512 -6.66 -10.53 19.31
N TRP A 513 -6.87 -11.83 19.44
CA TRP A 513 -6.54 -12.59 20.65
C TRP A 513 -5.08 -13.04 20.56
N CYS A 514 -4.26 -12.65 21.53
CA CYS A 514 -2.86 -13.04 21.62
C CYS A 514 -2.62 -13.65 23.01
N TYR A 515 -2.23 -14.91 23.05
CA TYR A 515 -2.16 -15.66 24.30
C TYR A 515 -1.08 -16.74 24.24
N LEU A 516 -0.24 -16.77 25.27
CA LEU A 516 0.68 -17.87 25.57
C LEU A 516 0.07 -18.66 26.73
N ALA A 517 -0.15 -19.95 26.54
CA ALA A 517 -0.81 -20.80 27.52
C ALA A 517 -0.01 -20.85 28.82
N ARG A 518 -0.69 -20.54 29.94
CA ARG A 518 -0.11 -20.62 31.27
C ARG A 518 0.48 -22.01 31.54
N GLY A 519 1.70 -22.04 32.08
CA GLY A 519 2.48 -23.24 32.31
C GLY A 519 3.30 -23.71 31.10
N LYS A 520 3.16 -23.09 29.93
CA LYS A 520 3.97 -23.38 28.73
C LYS A 520 5.09 -22.34 28.51
N GLU A 521 5.17 -21.29 29.32
CA GLU A 521 6.21 -20.27 29.24
C GLU A 521 7.60 -20.84 29.54
N GLN A 522 8.62 -20.39 28.80
CA GLN A 522 10.05 -20.72 29.01
C GLN A 522 10.31 -22.23 29.11
N LYS A 523 9.64 -22.99 28.26
CA LYS A 523 9.85 -24.43 28.06
C LYS A 523 10.27 -24.69 26.63
N LEU A 524 11.13 -25.68 26.45
CA LEU A 524 11.52 -26.19 25.14
C LEU A 524 10.49 -27.23 24.70
N PHE A 525 9.89 -27.02 23.54
CA PHE A 525 8.94 -27.93 22.91
C PHE A 525 9.53 -28.53 21.64
N HIS A 526 8.99 -29.68 21.24
CA HIS A 526 9.45 -30.40 20.07
C HIS A 526 8.27 -30.87 19.21
N ASN A 527 8.54 -31.16 17.93
CA ASN A 527 7.58 -31.72 16.96
C ASN A 527 6.29 -30.91 16.82
N GLY A 528 6.43 -29.60 16.63
CA GLY A 528 5.29 -28.70 16.56
C GLY A 528 4.90 -28.25 15.16
N THR A 529 3.67 -27.77 15.06
CA THR A 529 3.06 -27.24 13.83
C THR A 529 2.47 -25.87 14.12
N THR A 530 2.75 -24.91 13.24
CA THR A 530 2.14 -23.58 13.23
C THR A 530 1.12 -23.52 12.10
N ALA A 531 -0.13 -23.16 12.46
CA ALA A 531 -1.22 -23.00 11.51
C ALA A 531 -1.71 -21.55 11.50
N ASP A 532 -1.90 -20.96 10.32
CA ASP A 532 -2.32 -19.57 10.10
C ASP A 532 -3.61 -19.49 9.29
N VAL A 533 -4.55 -18.61 9.65
CA VAL A 533 -5.80 -18.46 8.90
C VAL A 533 -5.60 -17.62 7.66
N ASN A 534 -6.01 -18.14 6.49
CA ASN A 534 -5.95 -17.41 5.24
C ASN A 534 -6.77 -16.11 5.25
N SER A 535 -6.10 -14.99 5.50
CA SER A 535 -6.75 -13.67 5.52
C SER A 535 -7.92 -13.64 6.51
N LEU A 536 -7.65 -13.82 7.82
CA LEU A 536 -8.68 -13.98 8.87
C LEU A 536 -9.80 -12.94 8.80
N TYR A 537 -9.48 -11.64 8.83
CA TYR A 537 -10.53 -10.60 8.81
C TYR A 537 -11.35 -10.61 7.51
N PRO A 538 -10.74 -10.66 6.30
CA PRO A 538 -11.50 -10.89 5.05
C PRO A 538 -12.35 -12.15 5.05
N SER A 539 -11.84 -13.25 5.61
CA SER A 539 -12.59 -14.50 5.74
C SER A 539 -13.84 -14.30 6.57
N MET A 540 -13.75 -13.59 7.70
CA MET A 540 -14.91 -13.30 8.54
C MET A 540 -15.92 -12.41 7.80
N MET A 541 -15.45 -11.44 6.99
CA MET A 541 -16.30 -10.52 6.22
C MET A 541 -17.02 -11.19 5.04
N SER A 542 -16.45 -12.25 4.47
CA SER A 542 -17.07 -13.02 3.39
C SER A 542 -18.29 -13.78 3.88
N SER A 543 -19.35 -13.86 3.06
CA SER A 543 -20.49 -14.73 3.31
C SER A 543 -20.12 -16.22 3.40
N GLU A 544 -18.93 -16.64 2.95
CA GLU A 544 -18.38 -17.99 3.18
C GLU A 544 -18.30 -18.36 4.67
N SER A 545 -18.16 -17.36 5.55
CA SER A 545 -18.16 -17.57 7.01
C SER A 545 -19.56 -17.70 7.61
N LEU A 546 -20.60 -17.36 6.85
CA LEU A 546 -22.00 -17.23 7.30
C LEU A 546 -22.22 -16.20 8.42
N ASN A 547 -21.23 -15.33 8.68
CA ASN A 547 -21.34 -14.26 9.66
C ASN A 547 -22.34 -13.19 9.23
N LYS A 548 -23.10 -12.68 10.19
CA LYS A 548 -24.07 -11.59 10.00
C LYS A 548 -23.55 -10.32 10.67
N TYR A 549 -23.79 -9.18 10.04
CA TYR A 549 -23.24 -7.91 10.48
C TYR A 549 -24.34 -6.92 10.86
N PRO A 550 -24.20 -6.18 11.97
CA PRO A 550 -25.17 -5.16 12.36
C PRO A 550 -25.23 -4.05 11.31
N ILE A 551 -26.45 -3.57 11.01
CA ILE A 551 -26.72 -2.48 10.08
C ILE A 551 -27.76 -1.52 10.67
N GLY A 552 -27.73 -0.27 10.23
CA GLY A 552 -28.73 0.75 10.59
C GLY A 552 -28.57 1.32 11.99
N GLU A 553 -29.68 1.63 12.64
CA GLU A 553 -29.70 2.23 13.97
C GLU A 553 -29.89 1.16 15.07
N PRO A 554 -29.33 1.35 16.27
CA PRO A 554 -29.53 0.46 17.41
C PRO A 554 -30.91 0.61 18.05
N HIS A 555 -31.42 -0.50 18.58
CA HIS A 555 -32.53 -0.54 19.52
C HIS A 555 -32.00 -0.90 20.91
N PHE A 556 -32.07 0.06 21.83
CA PHE A 556 -31.59 -0.11 23.21
C PHE A 556 -32.66 -0.76 24.10
N TRP A 557 -32.20 -1.53 25.10
CA TRP A 557 -33.04 -2.04 26.17
C TRP A 557 -32.32 -1.91 27.51
N SER A 558 -33.07 -1.78 28.60
CA SER A 558 -32.54 -1.81 29.96
C SER A 558 -33.25 -2.89 30.78
N GLY A 559 -32.51 -3.56 31.65
CA GLY A 559 -33.02 -4.62 32.52
C GLY A 559 -32.19 -5.91 32.44
N ASP A 560 -32.42 -6.77 33.43
CA ASP A 560 -31.68 -8.03 33.58
C ASP A 560 -32.25 -9.16 32.71
N PHE A 561 -32.29 -8.92 31.40
CA PHE A 561 -32.73 -9.89 30.40
C PHE A 561 -32.14 -9.55 29.03
N ILE A 562 -32.27 -10.46 28.07
CA ILE A 562 -32.05 -10.19 26.64
C ILE A 562 -33.43 -10.28 25.97
N PRO A 563 -33.92 -9.21 25.31
CA PRO A 563 -35.22 -9.22 24.64
C PRO A 563 -35.26 -10.25 23.51
N ASP A 564 -36.45 -10.79 23.21
CA ASP A 564 -36.58 -11.83 22.18
C ASP A 564 -36.30 -11.29 20.77
N GLU A 565 -36.54 -9.99 20.55
CA GLU A 565 -36.18 -9.27 19.33
C GLU A 565 -34.68 -9.30 19.06
N ALA A 566 -33.85 -9.22 20.11
CA ALA A 566 -32.39 -9.32 20.00
C ALA A 566 -31.91 -10.75 19.73
N LYS A 567 -32.73 -11.77 20.04
CA LYS A 567 -32.40 -13.20 19.84
C LYS A 567 -32.77 -13.72 18.46
N ARG A 568 -33.46 -12.93 17.63
CA ARG A 568 -33.85 -13.32 16.26
C ARG A 568 -32.61 -13.68 15.43
N ALA A 569 -32.78 -14.60 14.47
CA ALA A 569 -31.72 -14.98 13.54
C ALA A 569 -31.18 -13.78 12.73
N THR A 570 -32.00 -12.76 12.52
CA THR A 570 -31.67 -11.52 11.78
C THR A 570 -31.20 -10.37 12.68
N ALA A 571 -31.01 -10.58 13.99
CA ALA A 571 -30.52 -9.54 14.89
C ALA A 571 -29.05 -9.77 15.31
N TYR A 572 -28.31 -8.69 15.59
CA TYR A 572 -26.99 -8.74 16.21
C TYR A 572 -26.98 -7.81 17.43
N TYR A 573 -26.60 -8.32 18.61
CA TYR A 573 -26.70 -7.56 19.85
C TYR A 573 -25.35 -7.38 20.57
N PHE A 574 -25.32 -6.35 21.39
CA PHE A 574 -24.28 -5.99 22.33
C PHE A 574 -24.91 -5.95 23.71
N VAL A 575 -24.28 -6.59 24.70
CA VAL A 575 -24.82 -6.72 26.05
C VAL A 575 -23.82 -6.20 27.07
N ARG A 576 -24.30 -5.40 28.03
CA ARG A 576 -23.54 -4.93 29.17
C ARG A 576 -24.02 -5.64 30.43
N PHE A 577 -23.10 -6.18 31.21
CA PHE A 577 -23.39 -6.97 32.39
C PHE A 577 -22.32 -6.79 33.46
N LYS A 578 -22.68 -7.11 34.70
CA LYS A 578 -21.78 -7.23 35.85
C LYS A 578 -21.66 -8.67 36.27
N THR A 579 -20.45 -9.10 36.60
CA THR A 579 -20.21 -10.46 37.10
C THR A 579 -18.84 -10.55 37.76
N ARG A 580 -18.68 -11.52 38.66
CA ARG A 580 -17.39 -12.17 38.88
C ARG A 580 -17.29 -13.37 37.95
N PHE A 581 -16.07 -13.76 37.58
CA PHE A 581 -15.88 -14.90 36.69
C PHE A 581 -14.67 -15.74 37.08
N TYR A 582 -14.76 -17.03 36.78
CA TYR A 582 -13.70 -18.02 37.02
C TYR A 582 -13.58 -18.91 35.78
N ILE A 583 -12.37 -19.11 35.27
CA ILE A 583 -12.13 -19.95 34.09
C ILE A 583 -12.58 -21.38 34.42
N ARG A 584 -13.32 -22.00 33.51
CA ARG A 584 -13.72 -23.41 33.66
C ARG A 584 -12.50 -24.32 33.46
N PRO A 585 -12.47 -25.49 34.10
CA PRO A 585 -11.39 -26.47 33.90
C PRO A 585 -11.17 -26.79 32.41
N GLY A 586 -9.92 -26.70 31.96
CA GLY A 586 -9.53 -27.00 30.58
C GLY A 586 -9.94 -25.96 29.54
N LYS A 587 -10.45 -24.78 29.93
CA LYS A 587 -10.79 -23.69 29.02
C LYS A 587 -9.69 -22.65 28.92
N LEU A 588 -9.55 -22.04 27.74
CA LEU A 588 -8.58 -20.99 27.47
C LEU A 588 -9.14 -19.61 27.83
N PRO A 589 -8.36 -18.74 28.52
CA PRO A 589 -8.81 -17.41 28.87
C PRO A 589 -8.74 -16.46 27.65
N PHE A 590 -9.68 -15.53 27.58
CA PHE A 590 -9.71 -14.50 26.53
C PHE A 590 -10.19 -13.13 27.01
N ILE A 591 -10.53 -13.00 28.29
CA ILE A 591 -10.97 -11.73 28.86
C ILE A 591 -9.76 -10.87 29.19
N GLN A 592 -9.76 -9.64 28.68
CA GLN A 592 -8.72 -8.65 28.95
C GLN A 592 -9.37 -7.33 29.37
N LEU A 593 -8.97 -6.84 30.54
CA LEU A 593 -9.40 -5.56 31.09
C LEU A 593 -8.30 -4.52 30.91
N LYS A 594 -8.49 -3.66 29.91
CA LYS A 594 -7.59 -2.52 29.67
C LYS A 594 -8.03 -1.34 30.53
N ASN A 595 -7.09 -0.45 30.86
CA ASN A 595 -7.32 0.76 31.66
C ASN A 595 -7.85 0.51 33.08
N SER A 596 -7.56 -0.67 33.66
CA SER A 596 -7.79 -0.93 35.08
C SER A 596 -6.47 -0.90 35.82
N MET A 597 -6.42 -0.25 36.98
CA MET A 597 -5.26 -0.31 37.88
C MET A 597 -5.12 -1.69 38.53
N SER A 598 -6.21 -2.46 38.58
CA SER A 598 -6.26 -3.78 39.23
C SER A 598 -5.75 -4.93 38.35
N TYR A 599 -5.71 -4.76 37.02
CA TYR A 599 -5.36 -5.82 36.08
C TYR A 599 -4.31 -5.36 35.08
N ARG A 600 -3.40 -6.27 34.70
CA ARG A 600 -2.41 -5.98 33.65
C ARG A 600 -3.10 -5.94 32.29
N ALA A 601 -2.88 -4.86 31.54
CA ALA A 601 -3.62 -4.62 30.29
C ALA A 601 -3.36 -5.64 29.17
N ASN A 602 -2.30 -6.45 29.26
CA ASN A 602 -1.97 -7.51 28.29
C ASN A 602 -2.35 -8.92 28.79
N GLU A 603 -2.77 -9.08 30.04
CA GLU A 603 -3.09 -10.38 30.61
C GLU A 603 -4.46 -10.88 30.15
N MET A 604 -4.55 -12.18 29.86
CA MET A 604 -5.81 -12.87 29.64
C MET A 604 -6.25 -13.48 30.97
N LEU A 605 -7.31 -12.92 31.55
CA LEU A 605 -7.74 -13.20 32.90
C LEU A 605 -8.40 -14.58 33.01
N GLU A 606 -7.89 -15.37 33.96
CA GLU A 606 -8.53 -16.61 34.41
C GLU A 606 -9.59 -16.35 35.48
N THR A 607 -9.51 -15.23 36.19
CA THR A 607 -10.48 -14.84 37.22
C THR A 607 -10.64 -13.32 37.26
N SER A 608 -11.80 -12.84 37.72
CA SER A 608 -12.00 -11.44 38.07
C SER A 608 -11.43 -11.07 39.45
N ASP A 609 -11.09 -12.05 40.29
CA ASP A 609 -10.53 -11.80 41.63
C ASP A 609 -9.26 -10.93 41.58
N HIS A 610 -9.03 -10.14 42.62
CA HIS A 610 -7.89 -9.23 42.69
C HIS A 610 -6.64 -9.95 43.18
N TYR A 611 -5.57 -9.88 42.39
CA TYR A 611 -4.26 -10.41 42.77
C TYR A 611 -3.56 -9.49 43.76
N ASN A 612 -3.28 -9.99 44.96
CA ASN A 612 -2.41 -9.33 45.91
C ASN A 612 -0.96 -9.77 45.68
N LYS A 613 -0.09 -8.81 45.37
CA LYS A 613 1.34 -9.08 45.11
C LYS A 613 2.11 -9.46 46.36
N GLU A 614 1.68 -9.04 47.55
CA GLU A 614 2.42 -9.23 48.80
C GLU A 614 2.39 -10.69 49.27
N ASP A 615 1.25 -11.37 49.09
CA ASP A 615 1.06 -12.77 49.48
C ASP A 615 0.90 -13.73 48.29
N GLY A 616 0.81 -13.20 47.08
CA GLY A 616 0.65 -13.97 45.84
C GLY A 616 -0.72 -14.63 45.67
N LYS A 617 -1.76 -14.14 46.34
CA LYS A 617 -3.11 -14.75 46.34
C LYS A 617 -4.14 -13.89 45.61
N TYR A 618 -5.20 -14.54 45.14
CA TYR A 618 -6.38 -13.89 44.57
C TYR A 618 -7.47 -13.76 45.62
N TYR A 619 -8.11 -12.60 45.68
CA TYR A 619 -9.19 -12.30 46.61
C TYR A 619 -10.47 -11.89 45.88
N PRO A 620 -11.65 -12.46 46.25
CA PRO A 620 -12.93 -12.13 45.62
C PRO A 620 -13.50 -10.80 46.08
N VAL A 621 -12.86 -10.15 47.05
CA VAL A 621 -13.18 -8.84 47.60
C VAL A 621 -11.90 -8.03 47.77
N TYR A 622 -12.00 -6.71 47.67
CA TYR A 622 -10.89 -5.78 47.84
C TYR A 622 -11.36 -4.49 48.51
N TYR A 623 -10.45 -3.77 49.17
CA TYR A 623 -10.73 -2.42 49.65
C TYR A 623 -10.49 -1.42 48.52
N ASP A 624 -11.49 -0.57 48.24
CA ASP A 624 -11.30 0.55 47.33
C ASP A 624 -10.49 1.70 47.99
N LEU A 625 -10.26 2.78 47.24
CA LEU A 625 -9.49 3.93 47.71
C LEU A 625 -10.12 4.63 48.93
N ASP A 626 -11.42 4.45 49.14
CA ASP A 626 -12.17 5.02 50.27
C ASP A 626 -12.22 4.06 51.46
N GLY A 627 -11.55 2.90 51.38
CA GLY A 627 -11.53 1.87 52.43
C GLY A 627 -12.80 1.02 52.50
N ASN A 628 -13.67 1.07 51.49
CA ASN A 628 -14.87 0.23 51.43
C ASN A 628 -14.54 -1.14 50.86
N LEU A 629 -15.02 -2.20 51.51
CA LEU A 629 -14.92 -3.55 51.00
C LEU A 629 -15.86 -3.73 49.80
N LYS A 630 -15.32 -3.96 48.61
CA LYS A 630 -16.05 -4.20 47.37
C LYS A 630 -15.79 -5.60 46.82
N PRO A 631 -16.80 -6.29 46.26
CA PRO A 631 -16.56 -7.52 45.52
C PRO A 631 -15.74 -7.22 44.26
N ALA A 632 -14.93 -8.18 43.82
CA ALA A 632 -14.15 -8.13 42.58
C ALA A 632 -15.03 -8.27 41.31
N THR A 633 -16.22 -7.67 41.35
CA THR A 633 -17.21 -7.66 40.26
C THR A 633 -16.75 -6.69 39.19
N VAL A 634 -16.72 -7.14 37.95
CA VAL A 634 -16.36 -6.31 36.80
C VAL A 634 -17.58 -6.00 35.95
N GLU A 635 -17.56 -4.85 35.30
CA GLU A 635 -18.55 -4.47 34.30
C GLU A 635 -17.96 -4.68 32.90
N LEU A 636 -18.64 -5.45 32.07
CA LEU A 636 -18.19 -5.84 30.73
C LEU A 636 -19.28 -5.54 29.71
N THR A 637 -18.87 -5.04 28.54
CA THR A 637 -19.72 -4.95 27.35
C THR A 637 -19.16 -5.90 26.30
N MET A 638 -20.00 -6.77 25.76
CA MET A 638 -19.59 -7.78 24.77
C MET A 638 -20.54 -7.81 23.58
N THR A 639 -20.02 -8.24 22.44
CA THR A 639 -20.87 -8.69 21.34
C THR A 639 -21.59 -9.99 21.73
N MET A 640 -22.67 -10.34 21.03
CA MET A 640 -23.35 -11.62 21.23
C MET A 640 -22.43 -12.84 21.07
N THR A 641 -21.46 -12.75 20.15
CA THR A 641 -20.50 -13.82 19.85
C THR A 641 -19.49 -13.99 20.98
N ASP A 642 -18.88 -12.91 21.45
CA ASP A 642 -17.98 -12.97 22.62
C ASP A 642 -18.73 -13.38 23.89
N PHE A 643 -19.97 -12.92 24.07
CA PHE A 643 -20.79 -13.27 25.22
C PHE A 643 -21.14 -14.76 25.24
N ALA A 644 -21.42 -15.37 24.08
CA ALA A 644 -21.61 -16.81 23.98
C ALA A 644 -20.34 -17.58 24.35
N LEU A 645 -19.19 -17.15 23.83
CA LEU A 645 -17.88 -17.73 24.17
C LEU A 645 -17.55 -17.56 25.66
N PHE A 646 -17.94 -16.42 26.25
CA PHE A 646 -17.70 -16.11 27.66
C PHE A 646 -18.44 -17.06 28.58
N LYS A 647 -19.74 -17.29 28.33
CA LYS A 647 -20.54 -18.28 29.07
C LYS A 647 -20.01 -19.71 28.93
N GLU A 648 -19.41 -20.04 27.78
CA GLU A 648 -18.82 -21.35 27.53
C GLU A 648 -17.49 -21.55 28.28
N HIS A 649 -16.67 -20.51 28.38
CA HIS A 649 -15.31 -20.60 28.95
C HIS A 649 -15.25 -20.31 30.44
N TYR A 650 -16.19 -19.54 30.97
CA TYR A 650 -16.16 -19.06 32.35
C TYR A 650 -17.40 -19.48 33.14
N GLU A 651 -17.20 -19.72 34.43
CA GLU A 651 -18.25 -19.77 35.44
C GLU A 651 -18.55 -18.35 35.90
N LEU A 652 -19.83 -17.99 35.91
CA LEU A 652 -20.28 -16.63 36.20
C LEU A 652 -20.94 -16.61 37.58
N VAL A 653 -20.50 -15.69 38.44
CA VAL A 653 -21.00 -15.53 39.80
C VAL A 653 -21.51 -14.10 39.96
N ASP A 654 -22.65 -13.95 40.65
CA ASP A 654 -23.35 -12.66 40.80
C ASP A 654 -23.63 -11.99 39.44
N PHE A 655 -23.93 -12.80 38.43
CA PHE A 655 -24.15 -12.36 37.06
C PHE A 655 -25.46 -11.58 36.95
N ARG A 656 -25.38 -10.36 36.42
CA ARG A 656 -26.53 -9.49 36.16
C ARG A 656 -26.34 -8.74 34.85
N ILE A 657 -27.29 -8.86 33.94
CA ILE A 657 -27.40 -8.00 32.77
C ILE A 657 -27.90 -6.63 33.24
N LEU A 658 -27.26 -5.58 32.72
CA LEU A 658 -27.65 -4.20 33.01
C LEU A 658 -28.56 -3.68 31.90
N ASP A 659 -28.10 -3.82 30.67
CA ASP A 659 -28.70 -3.28 29.45
C ASP A 659 -28.00 -3.84 28.21
N GLY A 660 -28.44 -3.38 27.04
CA GLY A 660 -27.79 -3.65 25.78
C GLY A 660 -28.39 -2.86 24.63
N CYS A 661 -27.87 -3.11 23.44
CA CYS A 661 -28.52 -2.70 22.19
C CYS A 661 -28.45 -3.82 21.15
N TRP A 662 -29.45 -3.87 20.28
CA TRP A 662 -29.47 -4.77 19.14
C TRP A 662 -29.70 -4.01 17.84
N PHE A 663 -29.22 -4.59 16.75
CA PHE A 663 -29.35 -4.08 15.39
C PHE A 663 -30.01 -5.16 14.54
N ASP A 664 -30.71 -4.77 13.48
CA ASP A 664 -30.91 -5.69 12.37
C ASP A 664 -29.56 -6.05 11.76
N SER A 665 -29.47 -7.21 11.11
CA SER A 665 -28.22 -7.73 10.60
C SER A 665 -28.40 -8.48 9.29
N ALA A 666 -27.34 -8.47 8.48
CA ALA A 666 -27.32 -9.12 7.18
C ALA A 666 -26.00 -9.87 6.94
N VAL A 667 -26.08 -10.96 6.19
CA VAL A 667 -24.94 -11.73 5.67
C VAL A 667 -24.57 -11.18 4.30
N GLY A 668 -23.27 -11.17 3.96
CA GLY A 668 -22.81 -10.85 2.60
C GLY A 668 -22.80 -9.37 2.24
N ILE A 669 -22.93 -8.45 3.21
CA ILE A 669 -22.88 -6.99 2.96
C ILE A 669 -21.55 -6.53 2.35
N PHE A 670 -20.49 -7.34 2.46
CA PHE A 670 -19.17 -7.08 1.91
C PHE A 670 -18.84 -7.84 0.63
N ASP A 671 -19.69 -8.77 0.19
CA ASP A 671 -19.33 -9.77 -0.82
C ASP A 671 -18.89 -9.14 -2.14
N GLN A 672 -19.57 -8.08 -2.59
CA GLN A 672 -19.20 -7.39 -3.82
C GLN A 672 -17.76 -6.84 -3.79
N TYR A 673 -17.30 -6.39 -2.63
CA TYR A 673 -15.94 -5.90 -2.42
C TYR A 673 -14.95 -7.05 -2.20
N ILE A 674 -15.30 -8.00 -1.34
CA ILE A 674 -14.44 -9.12 -0.98
C ILE A 674 -14.19 -10.02 -2.19
N GLU A 675 -15.22 -10.40 -2.93
CA GLU A 675 -15.09 -11.28 -4.11
C GLU A 675 -14.29 -10.64 -5.24
N LYS A 676 -14.43 -9.31 -5.44
CA LYS A 676 -13.62 -8.57 -6.41
C LYS A 676 -12.13 -8.73 -6.10
N TYR A 677 -11.71 -8.41 -4.88
CA TYR A 677 -10.29 -8.43 -4.53
C TYR A 677 -9.76 -9.84 -4.27
N LYS A 678 -10.60 -10.77 -3.79
CA LYS A 678 -10.27 -12.20 -3.71
C LYS A 678 -9.93 -12.74 -5.09
N LYS A 679 -10.76 -12.48 -6.10
CA LYS A 679 -10.52 -12.89 -7.49
C LYS A 679 -9.20 -12.32 -8.02
N ILE A 680 -8.95 -11.02 -7.84
CA ILE A 680 -7.69 -10.37 -8.29
C ILE A 680 -6.48 -11.00 -7.57
N LYS A 681 -6.56 -11.23 -6.26
CA LYS A 681 -5.49 -11.87 -5.46
C LYS A 681 -5.18 -13.29 -5.95
N MET A 682 -6.19 -14.06 -6.36
CA MET A 682 -6.03 -15.44 -6.83
C MET A 682 -5.54 -15.53 -8.28
N GLU A 683 -5.98 -14.63 -9.16
CA GLU A 683 -5.69 -14.66 -10.61
C GLU A 683 -4.44 -13.86 -11.01
N SER A 684 -3.95 -12.97 -10.14
CA SER A 684 -2.82 -12.08 -10.43
C SER A 684 -1.52 -12.49 -9.72
N LYS A 685 -0.40 -11.98 -10.22
CA LYS A 685 0.93 -12.00 -9.58
C LYS A 685 1.46 -10.57 -9.41
N GLY A 686 2.63 -10.41 -8.77
CA GLY A 686 3.27 -9.12 -8.56
C GLY A 686 2.38 -8.05 -7.92
N ALA A 687 2.52 -6.81 -8.41
CA ALA A 687 1.83 -5.62 -7.90
C ALA A 687 0.32 -5.81 -7.73
N LYS A 688 -0.38 -6.31 -8.75
CA LYS A 688 -1.85 -6.47 -8.71
C LYS A 688 -2.32 -7.39 -7.59
N ARG A 689 -1.59 -8.48 -7.34
CA ARG A 689 -1.88 -9.39 -6.22
C ARG A 689 -1.64 -8.69 -4.88
N GLN A 690 -0.54 -7.94 -4.76
CA GLN A 690 -0.20 -7.24 -3.53
C GLN A 690 -1.22 -6.12 -3.20
N LEU A 691 -1.64 -5.37 -4.21
CA LEU A 691 -2.72 -4.38 -4.09
C LEU A 691 -4.02 -5.04 -3.63
N ALA A 692 -4.42 -6.14 -4.25
CA ALA A 692 -5.61 -6.86 -3.79
C ALA A 692 -5.53 -7.32 -2.32
N LYS A 693 -4.34 -7.77 -1.86
CA LYS A 693 -4.11 -8.11 -0.45
C LYS A 693 -4.28 -6.90 0.47
N LEU A 694 -3.75 -5.73 0.09
CA LEU A 694 -3.95 -4.49 0.83
C LEU A 694 -5.44 -4.11 0.94
N PHE A 695 -6.18 -4.18 -0.17
CA PHE A 695 -7.59 -3.81 -0.19
C PHE A 695 -8.46 -4.75 0.67
N LEU A 696 -8.17 -6.05 0.68
CA LEU A 696 -8.83 -7.00 1.58
C LEU A 696 -8.57 -6.67 3.05
N ASN A 697 -7.31 -6.42 3.42
CA ASN A 697 -6.90 -6.34 4.83
C ASN A 697 -7.20 -4.99 5.51
N ASN A 698 -7.37 -3.90 4.76
CA ASN A 698 -7.47 -2.54 5.33
C ASN A 698 -8.91 -2.03 5.52
N LEU A 699 -9.92 -2.65 4.88
CA LEU A 699 -11.31 -2.16 4.96
C LEU A 699 -11.88 -2.24 6.38
N TYR A 700 -11.66 -3.34 7.12
CA TYR A 700 -12.22 -3.50 8.46
C TYR A 700 -11.75 -2.41 9.43
N GLY A 701 -10.47 -2.03 9.37
CA GLY A 701 -9.89 -1.00 10.24
C GLY A 701 -10.52 0.37 10.01
N LYS A 702 -11.00 0.64 8.79
CA LYS A 702 -11.79 1.85 8.51
C LYS A 702 -13.18 1.81 9.09
N MET A 703 -13.84 0.65 9.12
CA MET A 703 -15.14 0.49 9.79
C MET A 703 -15.02 0.71 11.31
N ALA A 704 -13.84 0.48 11.91
CA ALA A 704 -13.57 0.71 13.33
C ALA A 704 -12.85 2.04 13.63
N SER A 705 -12.87 3.02 12.71
CA SER A 705 -12.18 4.31 12.94
C SER A 705 -12.84 5.11 14.07
N SER A 706 -12.02 5.52 15.04
CA SER A 706 -12.44 6.38 16.17
C SER A 706 -12.68 7.83 15.74
N PRO A 707 -13.55 8.58 16.44
CA PRO A 707 -13.69 10.03 16.24
C PRO A 707 -12.49 10.83 16.75
N ASN A 708 -11.59 10.24 17.54
CA ASN A 708 -10.38 10.92 18.02
C ASN A 708 -9.52 11.39 16.84
N SER A 709 -9.27 12.70 16.84
CA SER A 709 -8.50 13.44 15.85
C SER A 709 -7.36 14.23 16.50
N ASP A 710 -6.94 13.85 17.73
CA ASP A 710 -5.80 14.45 18.42
C ASP A 710 -4.62 14.60 17.45
N PHE A 711 -3.97 15.76 17.47
CA PHE A 711 -2.89 16.10 16.56
C PHE A 711 -1.75 16.81 17.29
N LYS A 712 -0.62 16.98 16.63
CA LYS A 712 0.56 17.65 17.18
C LYS A 712 0.79 18.99 16.52
N ILE A 713 1.15 19.99 17.32
CA ILE A 713 1.68 21.28 16.88
C ILE A 713 3.17 21.33 17.23
N ALA A 714 4.00 21.64 16.25
CA ALA A 714 5.42 21.84 16.36
C ALA A 714 5.76 23.20 16.99
N PHE A 715 6.87 23.24 17.73
CA PHE A 715 7.46 24.47 18.25
C PHE A 715 8.98 24.37 18.20
N THR A 716 9.65 25.50 17.96
CA THR A 716 11.11 25.57 17.97
C THR A 716 11.60 25.77 19.39
N LYS A 717 12.54 24.93 19.86
CA LYS A 717 13.22 25.09 21.15
C LYS A 717 14.39 26.07 21.04
N GLU A 718 14.93 26.47 22.19
CA GLU A 718 16.11 27.36 22.28
C GLU A 718 17.33 26.81 21.53
N ASP A 719 17.54 25.49 21.57
CA ASP A 719 18.60 24.79 20.85
C ASP A 719 18.32 24.63 19.33
N LYS A 720 17.24 25.23 18.82
CA LYS A 720 16.75 25.09 17.44
C LYS A 720 16.24 23.69 17.06
N THR A 721 16.03 22.79 18.03
CA THR A 721 15.33 21.52 17.76
C THR A 721 13.82 21.72 17.68
N ILE A 722 13.15 20.88 16.89
CA ILE A 722 11.68 20.88 16.82
C ILE A 722 11.09 20.01 17.94
N GLY A 723 10.31 20.64 18.83
CA GLY A 723 9.43 20.01 19.80
C GLY A 723 8.01 19.86 19.27
N PHE A 724 7.18 19.04 19.94
CA PHE A 724 5.76 18.87 19.60
C PHE A 724 4.89 18.87 20.85
N ARG A 725 3.78 19.62 20.83
CA ARG A 725 2.70 19.55 21.82
C ARG A 725 1.48 18.84 21.21
N THR A 726 0.83 17.99 21.97
CA THR A 726 -0.40 17.31 21.53
C THR A 726 -1.62 18.16 21.85
N ILE A 727 -2.43 18.45 20.86
CA ILE A 727 -3.73 19.11 20.97
C ILE A 727 -4.83 18.04 20.90
N ARG A 728 -5.81 18.12 21.79
CA ARG A 728 -6.92 17.16 21.85
C ARG A 728 -8.03 17.56 20.87
N ALA A 729 -8.54 16.61 20.10
CA ALA A 729 -9.64 16.82 19.16
C ALA A 729 -10.44 15.52 18.95
N ASN A 730 -11.75 15.64 18.70
CA ASN A 730 -12.68 14.52 18.52
C ASN A 730 -13.73 14.78 17.42
N ASP A 731 -13.33 15.44 16.34
CA ASP A 731 -14.20 15.92 15.25
C ASP A 731 -14.09 15.12 13.95
N LYS A 732 -13.25 14.06 13.92
CA LYS A 732 -13.12 13.21 12.73
C LYS A 732 -14.34 12.32 12.57
N THR A 733 -14.83 12.21 11.33
CA THR A 733 -15.91 11.26 11.00
C THR A 733 -15.50 9.82 11.37
N PRO A 734 -16.22 9.17 12.28
CA PRO A 734 -15.92 7.82 12.71
C PRO A 734 -16.32 6.79 11.64
N GLY A 735 -15.84 5.56 11.83
CA GLY A 735 -16.38 4.40 11.13
C GLY A 735 -17.68 3.91 11.77
N TYR A 736 -18.22 2.81 11.25
CA TYR A 736 -19.37 2.13 11.85
C TYR A 736 -18.92 1.04 12.84
N ILE A 737 -18.68 1.46 14.08
CA ILE A 737 -18.08 0.64 15.13
C ILE A 737 -18.78 -0.70 15.43
N PRO A 738 -20.12 -0.87 15.31
CA PRO A 738 -20.75 -2.18 15.53
C PRO A 738 -20.19 -3.26 14.61
N VAL A 739 -19.93 -2.90 13.34
CA VAL A 739 -19.35 -3.82 12.37
C VAL A 739 -17.88 -4.10 12.67
N GLY A 740 -17.11 -3.07 13.04
CA GLY A 740 -15.73 -3.25 13.50
C GLY A 740 -15.62 -4.24 14.67
N SER A 741 -16.52 -4.11 15.66
CA SER A 741 -16.61 -5.00 16.81
C SER A 741 -17.07 -6.41 16.46
N ALA A 742 -18.05 -6.55 15.57
CA ALA A 742 -18.49 -7.85 15.07
C ALA A 742 -17.37 -8.60 14.31
N ILE A 743 -16.66 -7.93 13.39
CA ILE A 743 -15.56 -8.53 12.63
C ILE A 743 -14.48 -9.08 13.55
N THR A 744 -14.01 -8.30 14.54
CA THR A 744 -12.95 -8.76 15.43
C THR A 744 -13.45 -9.80 16.43
N SER A 745 -14.71 -9.76 16.84
CA SER A 745 -15.30 -10.82 17.67
C SER A 745 -15.37 -12.15 16.93
N TYR A 746 -15.85 -12.16 15.68
CA TYR A 746 -15.86 -13.36 14.86
C TYR A 746 -14.44 -13.90 14.64
N ALA A 747 -13.47 -13.03 14.37
CA ALA A 747 -12.07 -13.40 14.22
C ALA A 747 -11.51 -14.06 15.49
N ARG A 748 -11.71 -13.46 16.67
CA ARG A 748 -11.31 -14.05 17.95
C ARG A 748 -11.98 -15.41 18.18
N ASN A 749 -13.29 -15.49 17.99
CA ASN A 749 -14.06 -16.71 18.19
C ASN A 749 -13.55 -17.84 17.28
N PHE A 750 -13.20 -17.54 16.03
CA PHE A 750 -12.65 -18.49 15.08
C PHE A 750 -11.31 -19.07 15.58
N THR A 751 -10.35 -18.19 15.94
CA THR A 751 -9.02 -18.61 16.42
C THR A 751 -9.08 -19.31 17.78
N ILE A 752 -9.85 -18.77 18.74
CA ILE A 752 -9.97 -19.35 20.09
C ILE A 752 -10.57 -20.75 20.03
N ARG A 753 -11.57 -20.99 19.17
CA ARG A 753 -12.17 -22.33 19.05
C ARG A 753 -11.20 -23.35 18.47
N ALA A 754 -10.39 -22.96 17.49
CA ALA A 754 -9.33 -23.82 16.96
C ALA A 754 -8.25 -24.12 18.03
N ALA A 755 -7.79 -23.10 18.76
CA ALA A 755 -6.87 -23.27 19.88
C ALA A 755 -7.44 -24.18 20.97
N GLN A 756 -8.71 -23.96 21.35
CA GLN A 756 -9.40 -24.72 22.39
C GLN A 756 -9.58 -26.20 22.01
N ALA A 757 -9.80 -26.50 20.73
CA ALA A 757 -9.89 -27.88 20.23
C ALA A 757 -8.57 -28.65 20.34
N ASN A 758 -7.44 -27.94 20.45
CA ASN A 758 -6.09 -28.50 20.58
C ASN A 758 -5.48 -28.28 21.98
N TYR A 759 -6.22 -27.72 22.93
CA TYR A 759 -5.74 -27.51 24.30
C TYR A 759 -6.17 -28.66 25.21
N TYR A 760 -5.19 -29.40 25.74
CA TYR A 760 -5.42 -30.59 26.58
C TYR A 760 -4.94 -30.43 28.03
N GLY A 761 -4.59 -29.20 28.42
CA GLY A 761 -4.02 -28.85 29.73
C GLY A 761 -2.55 -28.37 29.64
N PRO A 762 -2.02 -27.76 30.71
CA PRO A 762 -0.71 -27.11 30.71
C PRO A 762 0.47 -28.08 30.53
N ASP A 763 0.32 -29.33 31.01
CA ASP A 763 1.39 -30.34 31.02
C ASP A 763 1.26 -31.38 29.89
N LYS A 764 0.33 -31.18 28.95
CA LYS A 764 0.12 -32.09 27.82
C LYS A 764 0.52 -31.45 26.49
N PRO A 765 1.02 -32.24 25.51
CA PRO A 765 1.20 -31.74 24.15
C PRO A 765 -0.11 -31.24 23.56
N GLY A 766 -0.10 -30.11 22.85
CA GLY A 766 -1.29 -29.41 22.40
C GLY A 766 -1.03 -27.93 22.07
N PHE A 767 -2.02 -27.08 22.31
CA PHE A 767 -1.91 -25.64 22.12
C PHE A 767 -0.88 -24.99 23.06
N ILE A 768 -0.02 -24.14 22.49
CA ILE A 768 1.00 -23.35 23.19
C ILE A 768 0.70 -21.87 23.09
N TYR A 769 0.56 -21.34 21.88
CA TYR A 769 0.52 -19.91 21.62
C TYR A 769 -0.42 -19.54 20.47
N ALA A 770 -1.00 -18.34 20.52
CA ALA A 770 -1.74 -17.72 19.42
C ALA A 770 -1.40 -16.23 19.29
N ASP A 771 -1.36 -15.71 18.06
CA ASP A 771 -1.35 -14.28 17.75
C ASP A 771 -2.35 -13.96 16.63
N THR A 772 -3.57 -13.56 17.01
CA THR A 772 -4.63 -13.13 16.09
C THR A 772 -5.16 -14.25 15.18
N ASP A 773 -4.41 -14.64 14.17
CA ASP A 773 -4.73 -15.60 13.12
C ASP A 773 -3.88 -16.87 13.13
N SER A 774 -2.87 -16.95 14.00
CA SER A 774 -2.07 -18.17 14.15
C SER A 774 -2.41 -18.97 15.41
N ILE A 775 -2.21 -20.29 15.33
CA ILE A 775 -2.09 -21.20 16.48
C ILE A 775 -0.80 -22.01 16.37
N HIS A 776 -0.12 -22.18 17.49
CA HIS A 776 1.13 -22.91 17.61
C HIS A 776 0.90 -24.09 18.54
N CYS A 777 1.17 -25.30 18.06
CA CYS A 777 0.91 -26.53 18.80
C CYS A 777 2.13 -27.45 18.78
N ASP A 778 2.48 -28.07 19.90
CA ASP A 778 3.41 -29.21 19.96
C ASP A 778 2.70 -30.50 19.54
N LEU A 779 2.16 -30.50 18.31
CA LEU A 779 1.44 -31.59 17.68
C LEU A 779 1.86 -31.71 16.21
N ALA A 780 1.84 -32.94 15.70
CA ALA A 780 2.00 -33.18 14.26
C ALA A 780 0.77 -32.69 13.47
N PRO A 781 0.92 -32.38 12.17
CA PRO A 781 -0.16 -31.86 11.32
C PRO A 781 -1.46 -32.68 11.33
N ASP A 782 -1.35 -34.01 11.32
CA ASP A 782 -2.49 -34.94 11.30
C ASP A 782 -3.23 -35.03 12.65
N GLN A 783 -2.64 -34.50 13.72
CA GLN A 783 -3.20 -34.51 15.07
C GLN A 783 -4.01 -33.24 15.38
N LEU A 784 -3.88 -32.18 14.57
CA LEU A 784 -4.61 -30.93 14.74
C LEU A 784 -6.11 -31.13 14.53
N LYS A 785 -6.92 -30.62 15.48
CA LYS A 785 -8.38 -30.71 15.48
C LYS A 785 -9.02 -29.35 15.30
N GLY A 786 -10.26 -29.34 14.78
CA GLY A 786 -11.07 -28.13 14.69
C GLY A 786 -10.63 -27.13 13.62
N ILE A 787 -9.71 -27.51 12.73
CA ILE A 787 -9.23 -26.69 11.61
C ILE A 787 -9.60 -27.33 10.27
N LYS A 788 -9.94 -26.50 9.29
CA LYS A 788 -10.10 -26.91 7.89
C LYS A 788 -8.85 -26.50 7.13
N VAL A 789 -8.03 -27.47 6.71
CA VAL A 789 -6.73 -27.19 6.08
C VAL A 789 -6.88 -26.88 4.58
N HIS A 790 -6.34 -25.74 4.16
CA HIS A 790 -6.12 -25.35 2.77
C HIS A 790 -5.21 -24.12 2.76
N ASN A 791 -4.20 -24.03 1.89
CA ASN A 791 -3.22 -22.93 1.89
C ASN A 791 -3.69 -21.58 1.30
N LYS A 792 -4.97 -21.46 0.89
CA LYS A 792 -5.44 -20.31 0.08
C LYS A 792 -6.89 -19.92 0.30
N ASN A 793 -7.77 -20.90 0.55
CA ASN A 793 -9.19 -20.65 0.67
C ASN A 793 -9.51 -19.88 1.96
N PHE A 794 -10.48 -18.97 1.87
CA PHE A 794 -11.00 -18.29 3.05
C PHE A 794 -11.63 -19.28 4.04
N CYS A 795 -11.66 -18.88 5.31
CA CYS A 795 -12.13 -19.70 6.43
C CYS A 795 -11.38 -21.04 6.57
N CYS A 796 -10.17 -21.15 6.01
CA CYS A 796 -9.29 -22.31 6.10
C CYS A 796 -7.95 -21.90 6.71
N TRP A 797 -7.24 -22.89 7.24
CA TRP A 797 -5.92 -22.76 7.85
C TRP A 797 -4.85 -23.26 6.89
N ASP A 798 -3.82 -22.46 6.69
CA ASP A 798 -2.57 -22.88 6.10
C ASP A 798 -1.67 -23.47 7.17
N LEU A 799 -0.95 -24.55 6.85
CA LEU A 799 0.04 -25.14 7.75
C LEU A 799 1.39 -24.52 7.43
N GLU A 800 1.56 -23.28 7.91
CA GLU A 800 2.68 -22.38 7.55
C GLU A 800 4.04 -23.05 7.78
N SER A 801 4.23 -23.70 8.93
CA SER A 801 5.49 -24.37 9.25
C SER A 801 5.33 -25.57 10.18
N THR A 802 6.27 -26.50 10.05
CA THR A 802 6.56 -27.55 11.04
C THR A 802 7.95 -27.30 11.60
N TRP A 803 8.10 -27.43 12.92
CA TRP A 803 9.33 -27.13 13.65
C TRP A 803 9.70 -28.25 14.62
N ASP A 804 10.99 -28.49 14.80
CA ASP A 804 11.54 -29.53 15.69
C ASP A 804 11.89 -28.99 17.08
N GLU A 805 12.15 -27.70 17.21
CA GLU A 805 12.37 -26.98 18.47
C GLU A 805 11.55 -25.69 18.53
N GLY A 806 10.88 -25.45 19.66
CA GLY A 806 10.09 -24.24 19.92
C GLY A 806 10.34 -23.70 21.32
N TRP A 807 10.63 -22.41 21.44
CA TRP A 807 10.87 -21.70 22.70
C TRP A 807 9.99 -20.45 22.80
N PHE A 808 9.07 -20.42 23.77
CA PHE A 808 8.06 -19.37 23.91
C PHE A 808 8.23 -18.61 25.22
N VAL A 809 8.51 -17.30 25.14
CA VAL A 809 8.85 -16.49 26.33
C VAL A 809 7.62 -15.75 26.85
N ARG A 810 6.93 -15.05 25.95
CA ARG A 810 5.77 -14.20 26.23
C ARG A 810 5.02 -13.89 24.93
N GLN A 811 3.91 -13.16 25.04
CA GLN A 811 3.18 -12.66 23.86
C GLN A 811 4.12 -11.98 22.85
N LYS A 812 4.01 -12.39 21.59
CA LYS A 812 4.81 -11.91 20.44
C LYS A 812 6.32 -12.07 20.61
N THR A 813 6.78 -13.03 21.43
CA THR A 813 8.20 -13.31 21.69
C THR A 813 8.45 -14.82 21.79
N TYR A 814 8.95 -15.43 20.71
CA TYR A 814 9.26 -16.86 20.61
C TYR A 814 10.28 -17.15 19.49
N ILE A 815 10.86 -18.35 19.51
CA ILE A 815 11.73 -18.91 18.48
C ILE A 815 11.23 -20.29 18.09
N GLU A 816 11.18 -20.57 16.79
CA GLU A 816 10.89 -21.90 16.23
C GLU A 816 11.98 -22.28 15.25
N HIS A 817 12.52 -23.50 15.32
CA HIS A 817 13.44 -24.03 14.33
C HIS A 817 12.66 -24.80 13.26
N VAL A 818 12.48 -24.17 12.11
CA VAL A 818 11.58 -24.62 11.03
C VAL A 818 12.30 -25.65 10.17
N ILE A 819 11.65 -26.80 9.97
CA ILE A 819 12.15 -27.93 9.17
C ILE A 819 11.30 -28.23 7.92
N ALA A 820 10.07 -27.71 7.87
CA ALA A 820 9.19 -27.80 6.71
C ALA A 820 8.24 -26.60 6.62
N GLU A 821 7.87 -26.21 5.42
CA GLU A 821 6.89 -25.16 5.10
C GLU A 821 5.83 -25.71 4.15
N GLU A 822 4.55 -25.41 4.38
CA GLU A 822 3.43 -26.01 3.62
C GLU A 822 3.52 -27.55 3.53
N LEU A 823 4.03 -28.20 4.59
CA LEU A 823 4.31 -29.65 4.69
C LEU A 823 5.44 -30.18 3.78
N GLU A 824 6.15 -29.31 3.08
CA GLU A 824 7.32 -29.66 2.28
C GLU A 824 8.61 -29.36 3.06
N PRO A 825 9.54 -30.32 3.21
CA PRO A 825 10.82 -30.07 3.89
C PRO A 825 11.58 -28.90 3.27
N VAL A 826 12.11 -28.01 4.11
CA VAL A 826 12.98 -26.92 3.63
C VAL A 826 14.38 -27.45 3.35
N GLU A 827 15.04 -26.91 2.32
CA GLU A 827 16.41 -27.34 1.96
C GLU A 827 17.43 -27.07 3.08
N ALA A 828 17.23 -25.98 3.83
CA ALA A 828 18.07 -25.59 4.96
C ALA A 828 17.15 -25.18 6.14
N PRO A 829 17.02 -26.03 7.17
CA PRO A 829 16.33 -25.66 8.41
C PRO A 829 16.87 -24.37 9.01
N TYR A 830 15.99 -23.58 9.62
CA TYR A 830 16.34 -22.24 10.06
C TYR A 830 15.55 -21.80 11.30
N TYR A 831 16.12 -20.89 12.09
CA TYR A 831 15.43 -20.29 13.24
C TYR A 831 14.56 -19.11 12.84
N ASN A 832 13.25 -19.22 13.07
CA ASN A 832 12.27 -18.14 12.91
C ASN A 832 12.11 -17.37 14.24
N VAL A 833 12.85 -16.27 14.38
CA VAL A 833 12.82 -15.44 15.60
C VAL A 833 11.72 -14.37 15.52
N LYS A 834 10.69 -14.49 16.36
CA LYS A 834 9.64 -13.47 16.53
C LYS A 834 9.83 -12.76 17.87
N CYS A 835 10.01 -11.45 17.83
CA CYS A 835 10.07 -10.63 19.03
C CYS A 835 9.62 -9.20 18.73
N ALA A 836 8.52 -8.77 19.34
CA ALA A 836 7.98 -7.44 19.15
C ALA A 836 8.99 -6.35 19.57
N GLY A 837 9.28 -5.43 18.65
CA GLY A 837 10.20 -4.32 18.87
C GLY A 837 11.69 -4.67 18.75
N MET A 838 12.05 -5.94 18.50
CA MET A 838 13.42 -6.36 18.24
C MET A 838 13.75 -6.23 16.74
N PRO A 839 14.70 -5.36 16.34
CA PRO A 839 15.15 -5.20 14.96
C PRO A 839 15.73 -6.48 14.36
N LYS A 840 15.80 -6.55 13.01
CA LYS A 840 16.41 -7.68 12.30
C LYS A 840 17.88 -7.90 12.72
N GLN A 841 18.65 -6.81 12.78
CA GLN A 841 20.06 -6.84 13.19
C GLN A 841 20.26 -7.51 14.56
N CYS A 842 19.45 -7.15 15.56
CA CYS A 842 19.52 -7.80 16.88
C CYS A 842 19.21 -9.30 16.82
N LYS A 843 18.27 -9.71 15.97
CA LYS A 843 17.93 -11.14 15.79
C LYS A 843 19.08 -11.89 15.11
N ASP A 844 19.68 -11.29 14.10
CA ASP A 844 20.81 -11.88 13.37
C ASP A 844 22.01 -12.06 14.32
N LEU A 845 22.36 -11.03 15.10
CA LEU A 845 23.41 -11.11 16.13
C LEU A 845 23.15 -12.19 17.18
N PHE A 846 21.91 -12.31 17.65
CA PHE A 846 21.53 -13.40 18.56
C PHE A 846 21.75 -14.77 17.90
N LEU A 847 21.28 -14.94 16.66
CA LEU A 847 21.43 -16.21 15.94
C LEU A 847 22.90 -16.54 15.62
N MET A 848 23.77 -15.55 15.41
CA MET A 848 25.22 -15.79 15.30
C MET A 848 25.75 -16.45 16.57
N THR A 849 25.37 -15.97 17.75
CA THR A 849 25.80 -16.59 19.02
C THR A 849 25.22 -17.99 19.26
N VAL A 850 24.09 -18.32 18.61
CA VAL A 850 23.45 -19.64 18.69
C VAL A 850 24.06 -20.63 17.69
N ASN A 851 24.28 -20.21 16.45
CA ASN A 851 24.79 -21.06 15.37
C ASN A 851 26.32 -21.17 15.34
N GLY A 852 27.02 -20.27 16.05
CA GLY A 852 28.45 -20.03 15.86
C GLY A 852 28.70 -19.05 14.72
N PHE A 853 29.87 -18.39 14.76
CA PHE A 853 30.30 -17.42 13.76
C PHE A 853 31.85 -17.43 13.66
N THR A 854 32.37 -16.85 12.59
CA THR A 854 33.80 -16.67 12.33
C THR A 854 34.26 -15.26 12.73
N ASP A 855 35.55 -15.09 12.99
CA ASP A 855 36.09 -13.75 13.27
C ASP A 855 35.93 -12.81 12.07
N GLU A 856 35.98 -13.33 10.84
CA GLU A 856 35.69 -12.55 9.63
C GLU A 856 34.25 -12.03 9.60
N GLU A 857 33.27 -12.85 9.99
CA GLU A 857 31.87 -12.43 10.11
C GLU A 857 31.71 -11.37 11.21
N ALA A 858 32.35 -11.56 12.37
CA ALA A 858 32.30 -10.61 13.48
C ALA A 858 32.92 -9.25 13.11
N GLN A 859 34.01 -9.22 12.34
CA GLN A 859 34.68 -7.99 11.93
C GLN A 859 33.84 -7.10 11.00
N ALA A 860 32.78 -7.62 10.37
CA ALA A 860 31.84 -6.85 9.57
C ALA A 860 30.85 -6.01 10.40
N HIS A 861 30.84 -6.20 11.72
CA HIS A 861 29.91 -5.55 12.65
C HIS A 861 30.52 -4.33 13.36
N THR A 862 29.67 -3.49 13.96
CA THR A 862 30.14 -2.30 14.70
C THR A 862 30.89 -2.69 15.99
N GLU A 863 31.67 -1.78 16.57
CA GLU A 863 32.37 -2.01 17.85
C GLU A 863 31.43 -2.50 18.96
N MET A 864 30.21 -1.94 19.02
CA MET A 864 29.21 -2.32 20.03
C MET A 864 28.65 -3.72 19.79
N GLU A 865 28.45 -4.08 18.52
CA GLU A 865 27.98 -5.40 18.10
C GLU A 865 29.05 -6.48 18.30
N GLN A 866 30.31 -6.17 17.97
CA GLN A 866 31.45 -7.04 18.29
C GLN A 866 31.53 -7.30 19.80
N ALA A 867 31.38 -6.27 20.64
CA ALA A 867 31.38 -6.43 22.10
C ALA A 867 30.24 -7.35 22.61
N PHE A 868 29.15 -7.52 21.84
CA PHE A 868 28.14 -8.53 22.13
C PHE A 868 28.55 -9.92 21.64
N LEU A 869 29.16 -10.03 20.46
CA LEU A 869 29.60 -11.32 19.90
C LEU A 869 30.71 -11.99 20.73
N TYR A 870 31.52 -11.23 21.46
CA TYR A 870 32.57 -11.79 22.33
C TYR A 870 32.19 -11.74 23.83
N THR A 871 32.81 -12.60 24.63
CA THR A 871 32.66 -12.60 26.11
C THR A 871 33.71 -11.73 26.80
N ASP A 872 34.82 -11.46 26.12
CA ASP A 872 35.96 -10.68 26.57
C ASP A 872 36.18 -9.43 25.70
N LYS A 873 36.93 -8.45 26.20
CA LYS A 873 37.17 -7.18 25.49
C LYS A 873 38.23 -7.30 24.40
N GLU A 874 39.09 -8.30 24.53
CA GLU A 874 40.19 -8.61 23.62
C GLU A 874 39.71 -9.40 22.38
N HIS A 875 38.41 -9.72 22.31
CA HIS A 875 37.77 -10.48 21.23
C HIS A 875 38.44 -11.83 20.98
N THR A 876 38.80 -12.55 22.05
CA THR A 876 39.45 -13.87 21.97
C THR A 876 38.50 -15.04 22.24
N GLN A 877 37.34 -14.78 22.84
CA GLN A 877 36.37 -15.81 23.21
C GLN A 877 34.99 -15.48 22.64
N HIS A 878 34.52 -16.31 21.70
CA HIS A 878 33.18 -16.20 21.11
C HIS A 878 32.11 -16.42 22.17
N ARG A 879 31.09 -15.57 22.16
CA ARG A 879 29.86 -15.79 22.93
C ARG A 879 29.05 -16.90 22.27
N SER A 880 28.81 -17.95 23.02
CA SER A 880 27.92 -19.05 22.63
C SER A 880 26.68 -19.03 23.51
N LEU A 881 25.54 -18.66 22.92
CA LEU A 881 24.23 -18.70 23.56
C LEU A 881 23.43 -19.88 23.01
N THR A 882 22.35 -20.23 23.70
CA THR A 882 21.37 -21.22 23.29
C THR A 882 20.01 -20.57 23.08
N VAL A 883 19.06 -21.29 22.48
CA VAL A 883 17.67 -20.83 22.32
C VAL A 883 17.03 -20.45 23.67
N LYS A 884 17.47 -21.08 24.77
CA LYS A 884 16.99 -20.83 26.13
C LYS A 884 17.44 -19.48 26.70
N ASP A 885 18.55 -18.94 26.21
CA ASP A 885 19.06 -17.61 26.57
C ASP A 885 18.20 -16.49 25.95
N PHE A 886 17.32 -16.83 25.01
CA PHE A 886 16.28 -15.94 24.52
C PHE A 886 15.19 -15.75 25.59
N THR A 887 15.48 -14.99 26.63
CA THR A 887 14.56 -14.74 27.75
C THR A 887 14.66 -13.31 28.28
N VAL A 888 13.79 -12.95 29.22
CA VAL A 888 13.76 -11.63 29.86
C VAL A 888 15.12 -11.34 30.50
N GLY A 889 15.67 -10.16 30.21
CA GLY A 889 17.03 -9.75 30.59
C GLY A 889 18.04 -9.78 29.43
N LEU A 890 17.73 -10.42 28.31
CA LEU A 890 18.59 -10.41 27.12
C LEU A 890 18.72 -8.98 26.55
N ALA A 891 19.96 -8.51 26.42
CA ALA A 891 20.31 -7.21 25.89
C ALA A 891 21.22 -7.36 24.66
N ILE A 892 20.81 -6.83 23.51
CA ILE A 892 21.50 -6.98 22.22
C ILE A 892 21.61 -5.61 21.51
N PRO A 893 22.80 -5.21 21.02
CA PRO A 893 22.99 -3.97 20.26
C PRO A 893 22.38 -4.04 18.84
N GLY A 894 22.42 -2.93 18.10
CA GLY A 894 21.91 -2.83 16.73
C GLY A 894 20.49 -2.25 16.62
N LYS A 895 19.97 -1.62 17.69
CA LYS A 895 18.68 -0.94 17.68
C LYS A 895 18.84 0.55 17.45
N LEU A 896 18.45 0.99 16.25
CA LEU A 896 18.40 2.41 15.93
C LEU A 896 17.20 3.12 16.60
N LEU A 897 17.49 4.19 17.36
CA LEU A 897 16.49 5.05 17.98
C LEU A 897 16.54 6.46 17.37
N PRO A 898 15.39 7.05 17.00
CA PRO A 898 15.35 8.41 16.49
C PRO A 898 15.61 9.43 17.60
N LYS A 899 16.68 10.21 17.46
CA LYS A 899 17.04 11.34 18.30
C LYS A 899 16.84 12.64 17.50
N ARG A 900 16.04 13.57 18.02
CA ARG A 900 15.92 14.91 17.43
C ARG A 900 17.12 15.76 17.82
N ILE A 901 17.79 16.32 16.83
CA ILE A 901 18.91 17.25 16.98
C ILE A 901 18.69 18.43 16.01
N PRO A 902 19.40 19.56 16.16
CA PRO A 902 19.28 20.68 15.24
C PRO A 902 19.39 20.23 13.77
N GLY A 903 18.44 20.66 12.95
CA GLY A 903 18.33 20.29 11.53
C GLY A 903 17.41 19.12 11.20
N GLY A 904 17.10 18.21 12.14
CA GLY A 904 16.22 17.07 11.85
C GLY A 904 16.26 15.92 12.87
N VAL A 905 16.31 14.68 12.36
CA VAL A 905 16.36 13.46 13.15
C VAL A 905 17.60 12.65 12.80
N LEU A 906 18.36 12.25 13.82
CA LEU A 906 19.47 11.32 13.71
C LEU A 906 19.05 9.96 14.26
N LEU A 907 19.33 8.87 13.53
CA LEU A 907 19.15 7.50 14.02
C LEU A 907 20.41 7.08 14.78
N VAL A 908 20.30 6.93 16.10
CA VAL A 908 21.42 6.60 16.97
C VAL A 908 21.35 5.14 17.36
N ASP A 909 22.49 4.44 17.29
CA ASP A 909 22.59 3.05 17.74
C ASP A 909 22.36 2.91 19.24
N SER A 910 21.70 1.83 19.62
CA SER A 910 21.23 1.57 20.98
C SER A 910 21.04 0.08 21.20
N VAL A 911 20.75 -0.29 22.45
CA VAL A 911 20.55 -1.68 22.86
C VAL A 911 19.06 -1.99 22.91
N TYR A 912 18.67 -3.10 22.29
CA TYR A 912 17.39 -3.74 22.55
C TYR A 912 17.49 -4.55 23.85
N GLU A 913 16.62 -4.29 24.80
CA GLU A 913 16.51 -5.06 26.04
C GLU A 913 15.16 -5.77 26.10
N MET A 914 15.17 -7.10 26.28
CA MET A 914 13.96 -7.89 26.49
C MET A 914 13.48 -7.71 27.94
N ARG A 915 12.39 -6.96 28.12
CA ARG A 915 11.78 -6.66 29.42
C ARG A 915 10.47 -7.39 29.67
#